data_AF-A0A7G3ZWP3-F1
#
_entry.id   AF-A0A7G3ZWP3-F1
#
_cell.length_a   1.000
_cell.length_b   1.000
_cell.length_c   1.000
_cell.angle_alpha   90.00
_cell.angle_beta   90.00
_cell.angle_gamma   90.00
#
_symmetry.space_group_name_H-M   'P 1'
#
loop_
_entity.id
_entity.type
_entity.pdbx_description
1 polymer ?
#
loop_
_entity_poly.entity_id
_entity_poly.type
_entity_poly.pdbx_seq_one_letter_code
_entity_poly.pdbx_strand_id
1 'polypeptide(L)'
;MSESIKFVVTGESAGMVEVIIDNTSSELTATFIYKPDPETPIPKEMLLGYRDSSGKGHMISMTEEHGQWVARRSIDPNESSDFFMHPNVKPGELAQKPNIINKIALSDGKIVTSVYENPELAKKNKGIMQKRVLNAQGTLSDPGDEHYPLGFGEQWVEVYFPAGYRASDTKEYNIQVMLDGEMHLSQDAFGNSMGTRDILDNLIAEGKMEPVIAVFVSPTQPTMEMGKWVSMPRLKEYGCDLQTDAMLTKIPGALRDAGIPVTRDPQKIGICGQSMGGLQALYTAKMHPDIYGQVIAQSPAVWWGPSSLRLMGEEVVVPVRYEDEQTWRAPLANKQEQQYLLHMLQTGYDVLSMREVPKGEPHIYLQAGTNETGDRGLGEEPLTQATMSLAQALHIECRLHNGGHTAESWATGLAIQLPQAHPKLTALQDNPLDSVPKTESGAIDLTKAERIAEGGTHILYRFPEAPFVIKVMKQNPNPKELEELEKKYAVLYACFDKEGKQRCIREQHITLPVQLPGKEPRDIALSIVPYEKCFKSKIKFDFKIEPAELDPYLTEHNKELFGKVNKTLIHKNDSESSFDLNDYPIIDERIGAILQRLERDPTLRDVMVEFLTHYRDFYQKTGIIMDAMGFENILFFKDDRGDWQFKVGSVIKHDTGKYTNELFDALHHGMNVDLDNFVNFTHAYFSPANIRAVNVCAMKLGLEPVIHDVIIDSQDLFKVSQALSIPERMLAYARHGDFEKIKQILQEHKGELSFSSRDFWAYSLIADEYIKHAQPPEALQTYLTIVSQLPVILPENKEDAKQVCDTKIAITERKNVHDKKIALHEEFTKCMPDFKFRRSISGERTYEIETVTHNYKKQLQQTKSADAHDSPLFTLEQ
;
A
#
# COMPACT_ATOMS: atom_id res chain seq x y z
N MET A 1 -12.49 -26.66 -13.81
CA MET A 1 -13.90 -26.93 -14.13
C MET A 1 -14.13 -26.46 -15.54
N SER A 2 -14.93 -27.18 -16.34
CA SER A 2 -15.31 -26.69 -17.66
C SER A 2 -16.11 -25.39 -17.54
N GLU A 3 -15.82 -24.45 -18.43
CA GLU A 3 -16.45 -23.13 -18.52
C GLU A 3 -17.02 -22.96 -19.93
N SER A 4 -18.14 -22.24 -20.10
CA SER A 4 -18.64 -21.90 -21.43
C SER A 4 -19.13 -20.46 -21.55
N ILE A 5 -19.01 -19.92 -22.76
CA ILE A 5 -19.50 -18.61 -23.18
C ILE A 5 -20.48 -18.79 -24.34
N LYS A 6 -21.50 -17.94 -24.42
CA LYS A 6 -22.54 -17.98 -25.45
C LYS A 6 -22.66 -16.63 -26.14
N PHE A 7 -22.72 -16.67 -27.47
CA PHE A 7 -22.91 -15.51 -28.34
C PHE A 7 -24.23 -15.68 -29.10
N VAL A 8 -25.03 -14.62 -29.18
CA VAL A 8 -26.22 -14.58 -30.03
C VAL A 8 -25.81 -14.02 -31.39
N VAL A 9 -26.13 -14.75 -32.46
CA VAL A 9 -25.91 -14.32 -33.85
C VAL A 9 -27.22 -13.77 -34.40
N THR A 10 -27.15 -12.70 -35.18
CA THR A 10 -28.32 -12.03 -35.77
C THR A 10 -28.17 -11.90 -37.29
N GLY A 11 -29.29 -11.70 -38.00
CA GLY A 11 -29.31 -11.60 -39.47
C GLY A 11 -29.48 -12.95 -40.18
N GLU A 12 -28.90 -13.10 -41.38
CA GLU A 12 -29.09 -14.29 -42.24
C GLU A 12 -28.52 -15.61 -41.69
N SER A 13 -27.83 -15.57 -40.54
CA SER A 13 -27.29 -16.74 -39.84
C SER A 13 -27.68 -16.71 -38.36
N ALA A 14 -28.90 -16.24 -38.05
CA ALA A 14 -29.39 -16.10 -36.68
C ALA A 14 -29.43 -17.44 -35.92
N GLY A 15 -28.99 -17.39 -34.67
CA GLY A 15 -28.83 -18.56 -33.81
C GLY A 15 -27.90 -18.30 -32.62
N MET A 16 -27.41 -19.38 -32.03
CA MET A 16 -26.50 -19.37 -30.88
C MET A 16 -25.16 -20.00 -31.23
N VAL A 17 -24.06 -19.34 -30.87
CA VAL A 17 -22.74 -19.97 -30.75
C VAL A 17 -22.47 -20.23 -29.28
N GLU A 18 -21.98 -21.41 -28.93
CA GLU A 18 -21.43 -21.73 -27.61
C GLU A 18 -19.98 -22.19 -27.76
N VAL A 19 -19.09 -21.68 -26.92
CA VAL A 19 -17.71 -22.16 -26.83
C VAL A 19 -17.46 -22.67 -25.43
N ILE A 20 -17.04 -23.92 -25.32
CA ILE A 20 -16.77 -24.64 -24.06
C ILE A 20 -15.27 -24.89 -23.96
N ILE A 21 -14.66 -24.47 -22.85
CA ILE A 21 -13.26 -24.76 -22.51
C ILE A 21 -13.24 -25.89 -21.49
N ASP A 22 -12.52 -26.97 -21.80
CA ASP A 22 -12.24 -28.07 -20.86
C ASP A 22 -10.78 -28.01 -20.39
N ASN A 23 -10.64 -27.76 -19.08
CA ASN A 23 -9.37 -27.70 -18.33
C ASN A 23 -9.24 -28.87 -17.33
N THR A 24 -9.99 -29.95 -17.51
CA THR A 24 -9.92 -31.17 -16.67
C THR A 24 -8.94 -32.21 -17.22
N SER A 25 -8.59 -32.12 -18.50
CA SER A 25 -7.53 -32.88 -19.18
C SER A 25 -6.14 -32.25 -18.99
N SER A 26 -5.09 -33.04 -19.27
CA SER A 26 -3.69 -32.56 -19.27
C SER A 26 -3.34 -31.61 -20.44
N GLU A 27 -4.26 -31.44 -21.39
CA GLU A 27 -4.19 -30.54 -22.53
C GLU A 27 -5.51 -29.77 -22.59
N LEU A 28 -5.43 -28.44 -22.71
CA LEU A 28 -6.58 -27.55 -22.65
C LEU A 28 -7.30 -27.53 -24.01
N THR A 29 -8.61 -27.80 -24.01
CA THR A 29 -9.39 -28.01 -25.24
C THR A 29 -10.55 -27.04 -25.36
N ALA A 30 -10.68 -26.39 -26.51
CA ALA A 30 -11.84 -25.58 -26.89
C ALA A 30 -12.78 -26.38 -27.81
N THR A 31 -14.06 -26.51 -27.41
CA THR A 31 -15.15 -27.02 -28.23
C THR A 31 -16.03 -25.86 -28.68
N PHE A 32 -16.17 -25.68 -29.99
CA PHE A 32 -16.99 -24.66 -30.64
C PHE A 32 -18.27 -25.30 -31.16
N ILE A 33 -19.43 -24.73 -30.82
CA ILE A 33 -20.76 -25.21 -31.18
C ILE A 33 -21.54 -24.07 -31.83
N TYR A 34 -22.21 -24.31 -32.94
CA TYR A 34 -23.21 -23.41 -33.54
C TYR A 34 -24.55 -24.10 -33.69
N LYS A 35 -25.62 -23.41 -33.30
CA LYS A 35 -27.00 -23.88 -33.42
C LYS A 35 -27.84 -22.79 -34.09
N PRO A 36 -28.38 -23.01 -35.32
CA PRO A 36 -29.29 -22.06 -35.95
C PRO A 36 -30.61 -21.95 -35.17
N ASP A 37 -31.25 -20.78 -35.25
CA ASP A 37 -32.62 -20.60 -34.78
C ASP A 37 -33.63 -21.38 -35.63
N PRO A 38 -34.86 -21.67 -35.13
CA PRO A 38 -35.84 -22.51 -35.82
C PRO A 38 -36.28 -22.00 -37.21
N GLU A 39 -36.22 -20.68 -37.42
CA GLU A 39 -36.56 -20.03 -38.70
C GLU A 39 -35.33 -19.86 -39.63
N THR A 40 -34.11 -20.11 -39.13
CA THR A 40 -32.87 -19.96 -39.89
C THR A 40 -32.59 -21.23 -40.72
N PRO A 41 -32.35 -21.13 -42.04
CA PRO A 41 -32.02 -22.29 -42.87
C PRO A 41 -30.77 -23.02 -42.37
N ILE A 42 -30.93 -24.31 -42.04
CA ILE A 42 -29.82 -25.14 -41.55
C ILE A 42 -28.75 -25.26 -42.65
N PRO A 43 -27.47 -24.93 -42.37
CA PRO A 43 -26.37 -25.10 -43.33
C PRO A 43 -26.20 -26.56 -43.76
N LYS A 44 -25.72 -26.78 -44.99
CA LYS A 44 -25.37 -28.13 -45.49
C LYS A 44 -23.98 -28.58 -45.07
N GLU A 45 -23.11 -27.62 -44.80
CA GLU A 45 -21.74 -27.75 -44.34
C GLU A 45 -21.35 -26.48 -43.59
N MET A 46 -20.37 -26.56 -42.69
CA MET A 46 -19.97 -25.44 -41.85
C MET A 46 -18.45 -25.47 -41.64
N LEU A 47 -17.80 -24.33 -41.80
CA LEU A 47 -16.36 -24.15 -41.62
C LEU A 47 -16.08 -23.33 -40.37
N LEU A 48 -15.15 -23.77 -39.51
CA LEU A 48 -14.56 -22.97 -38.44
C LEU A 48 -13.14 -22.53 -38.86
N GLY A 49 -12.93 -21.23 -39.03
CA GLY A 49 -11.61 -20.63 -39.12
C GLY A 49 -11.20 -19.99 -37.79
N TYR A 50 -9.92 -19.97 -37.47
CA TYR A 50 -9.39 -19.32 -36.26
C TYR A 50 -7.92 -18.91 -36.42
N ARG A 51 -7.42 -18.08 -35.51
CA ARG A 51 -5.97 -17.85 -35.31
C ARG A 51 -5.49 -18.53 -34.03
N ASP A 52 -4.31 -19.15 -34.09
CA ASP A 52 -3.64 -19.70 -32.90
C ASP A 52 -2.87 -18.61 -32.11
N SER A 53 -2.25 -19.00 -31.00
CA SER A 53 -1.40 -18.14 -30.15
C SER A 53 -0.21 -17.50 -30.87
N SER A 54 0.20 -18.00 -32.04
CA SER A 54 1.22 -17.41 -32.92
C SER A 54 0.66 -16.47 -33.98
N GLY A 55 -0.66 -16.22 -33.97
CA GLY A 55 -1.38 -15.42 -34.97
C GLY A 55 -1.63 -16.15 -36.29
N LYS A 56 -1.20 -17.41 -36.42
CA LYS A 56 -1.30 -18.21 -37.65
C LYS A 56 -2.75 -18.65 -37.86
N GLY A 57 -3.24 -18.45 -39.07
CA GLY A 57 -4.60 -18.83 -39.46
C GLY A 57 -4.74 -20.32 -39.75
N HIS A 58 -5.83 -20.92 -39.26
CA HIS A 58 -6.24 -22.31 -39.48
C HIS A 58 -7.69 -22.38 -39.94
N MET A 59 -8.06 -23.50 -40.56
CA MET A 59 -9.42 -23.79 -41.04
C MET A 59 -9.73 -25.27 -40.82
N ILE A 60 -10.84 -25.57 -40.14
CA ILE A 60 -11.33 -26.93 -39.89
C ILE A 60 -12.82 -27.02 -40.17
N SER A 61 -13.25 -28.08 -40.88
CA SER A 61 -14.68 -28.36 -41.07
C SER A 61 -15.31 -28.74 -39.73
N MET A 62 -16.53 -28.28 -39.49
CA MET A 62 -17.34 -28.69 -38.34
C MET A 62 -18.18 -29.93 -38.70
N THR A 63 -18.53 -30.74 -37.69
CA THR A 63 -19.40 -31.92 -37.81
C THR A 63 -20.84 -31.55 -37.45
N GLU A 64 -21.83 -32.09 -38.15
CA GLU A 64 -23.24 -31.97 -37.77
C GLU A 64 -23.60 -33.02 -36.70
N GLU A 65 -24.13 -32.55 -35.56
CA GLU A 65 -24.57 -33.37 -34.43
C GLU A 65 -25.93 -32.87 -33.91
N HIS A 66 -27.02 -33.51 -34.33
CA HIS A 66 -28.39 -33.29 -33.82
C HIS A 66 -28.93 -31.85 -34.00
N GLY A 67 -28.73 -31.27 -35.18
CA GLY A 67 -29.14 -29.90 -35.52
C GLY A 67 -28.18 -28.83 -35.03
N GLN A 68 -26.93 -29.20 -34.72
CA GLN A 68 -25.86 -28.31 -34.26
C GLN A 68 -24.57 -28.64 -35.02
N TRP A 69 -23.70 -27.65 -35.20
CA TRP A 69 -22.39 -27.81 -35.85
C TRP A 69 -21.29 -27.71 -34.80
N VAL A 70 -20.42 -28.72 -34.70
CA VAL A 70 -19.43 -28.87 -33.64
C VAL A 70 -18.01 -29.00 -34.21
N ALA A 71 -17.04 -28.30 -33.63
CA ALA A 71 -15.61 -28.49 -33.87
C ALA A 71 -14.80 -28.40 -32.58
N ARG A 72 -13.61 -29.00 -32.54
CA ARG A 72 -12.71 -28.99 -31.37
C ARG A 72 -11.27 -28.69 -31.77
N ARG A 73 -10.53 -28.01 -30.89
CA ARG A 73 -9.08 -27.81 -31.00
C ARG A 73 -8.42 -27.68 -29.63
N SER A 74 -7.11 -27.92 -29.58
CA SER A 74 -6.24 -27.49 -28.47
C SER A 74 -6.14 -25.95 -28.45
N ILE A 75 -5.91 -25.38 -27.27
CA ILE A 75 -5.79 -23.93 -27.05
C ILE A 75 -4.83 -23.66 -25.89
N ASP A 76 -3.97 -22.64 -25.98
CA ASP A 76 -3.02 -22.31 -24.91
C ASP A 76 -3.73 -21.67 -23.70
N PRO A 77 -3.26 -21.86 -22.45
CA PRO A 77 -3.91 -21.34 -21.25
C PRO A 77 -4.14 -19.83 -21.19
N ASN A 78 -3.39 -19.07 -21.97
CA ASN A 78 -3.47 -17.61 -22.06
C ASN A 78 -3.73 -17.13 -23.51
N GLU A 79 -4.30 -17.98 -24.37
CA GLU A 79 -4.54 -17.67 -25.79
C GLU A 79 -5.66 -16.63 -25.98
N SER A 80 -5.48 -15.73 -26.95
CA SER A 80 -6.55 -14.87 -27.46
C SER A 80 -6.68 -15.06 -28.97
N SER A 81 -7.86 -15.49 -29.42
CA SER A 81 -8.08 -15.98 -30.77
C SER A 81 -9.38 -15.44 -31.36
N ASP A 82 -9.23 -14.75 -32.49
CA ASP A 82 -10.34 -14.52 -33.40
C ASP A 82 -10.77 -15.89 -33.97
N PHE A 83 -12.08 -16.13 -34.07
CA PHE A 83 -12.64 -17.25 -34.79
C PHE A 83 -13.83 -16.80 -35.64
N PHE A 84 -14.03 -17.48 -36.76
CA PHE A 84 -15.15 -17.23 -37.65
C PHE A 84 -15.79 -18.54 -38.08
N MET A 85 -17.11 -18.53 -38.20
CA MET A 85 -17.87 -19.67 -38.71
C MET A 85 -18.54 -19.28 -40.03
N HIS A 86 -18.37 -20.12 -41.05
CA HIS A 86 -18.96 -19.90 -42.37
C HIS A 86 -19.95 -21.02 -42.70
N PRO A 87 -21.25 -20.72 -42.82
CA PRO A 87 -22.22 -21.68 -43.34
C PRO A 87 -22.01 -21.88 -44.85
N ASN A 88 -22.22 -23.11 -45.33
CA ASN A 88 -22.20 -23.52 -46.73
C ASN A 88 -20.88 -23.24 -47.49
N VAL A 89 -19.73 -23.32 -46.82
CA VAL A 89 -18.38 -23.14 -47.42
C VAL A 89 -17.41 -24.21 -46.91
N LYS A 90 -16.45 -24.59 -47.77
CA LYS A 90 -15.39 -25.58 -47.49
C LYS A 90 -14.02 -24.96 -47.22
N PRO A 91 -13.09 -25.69 -46.58
CA PRO A 91 -11.70 -25.24 -46.45
C PRO A 91 -11.09 -24.94 -47.83
N GLY A 92 -10.62 -23.71 -48.03
CA GLY A 92 -9.99 -23.26 -49.29
C GLY A 92 -10.92 -22.58 -50.31
N GLU A 93 -12.24 -22.55 -50.10
CA GLU A 93 -13.22 -21.94 -51.02
C GLU A 93 -13.72 -20.54 -50.56
N LEU A 94 -12.94 -19.85 -49.72
CA LEU A 94 -13.26 -18.53 -49.15
C LEU A 94 -13.17 -17.40 -50.19
N ALA A 95 -14.26 -17.19 -50.91
CA ALA A 95 -14.50 -16.01 -51.77
C ALA A 95 -15.53 -15.01 -51.20
N GLN A 96 -16.11 -15.30 -50.03
CA GLN A 96 -17.12 -14.49 -49.35
C GLN A 96 -16.62 -14.07 -47.96
N LYS A 97 -17.18 -12.98 -47.41
CA LYS A 97 -16.92 -12.60 -46.01
C LYS A 97 -17.65 -13.59 -45.08
N PRO A 98 -17.04 -14.04 -43.97
CA PRO A 98 -17.72 -14.91 -43.02
C PRO A 98 -18.85 -14.17 -42.28
N ASN A 99 -20.00 -14.84 -42.16
CA ASN A 99 -21.22 -14.27 -41.55
C ASN A 99 -21.25 -14.35 -40.01
N ILE A 100 -20.34 -15.12 -39.40
CA ILE A 100 -20.23 -15.25 -37.95
C ILE A 100 -18.75 -15.02 -37.61
N ILE A 101 -18.46 -13.98 -36.82
CA ILE A 101 -17.11 -13.63 -36.36
C ILE A 101 -17.21 -13.31 -34.87
N ASN A 102 -16.38 -13.93 -34.05
CA ASN A 102 -16.32 -13.73 -32.60
C ASN A 102 -14.88 -13.97 -32.11
N LYS A 103 -14.61 -13.69 -30.84
CA LYS A 103 -13.30 -13.92 -30.21
C LYS A 103 -13.45 -14.68 -28.90
N ILE A 104 -12.41 -15.42 -28.53
CA ILE A 104 -12.21 -15.91 -27.17
C ILE A 104 -10.85 -15.45 -26.64
N ALA A 105 -10.79 -15.16 -25.35
CA ALA A 105 -9.56 -14.84 -24.64
C ALA A 105 -9.50 -15.66 -23.35
N LEU A 106 -8.37 -16.28 -23.07
CA LEU A 106 -8.16 -17.10 -21.88
C LEU A 106 -7.14 -16.44 -20.93
N SER A 107 -7.32 -16.71 -19.64
CA SER A 107 -6.32 -16.43 -18.60
C SER A 107 -6.19 -17.65 -17.70
N ASP A 108 -4.98 -18.21 -17.61
CA ASP A 108 -4.64 -19.44 -16.87
C ASP A 108 -5.65 -20.59 -17.02
N GLY A 109 -6.14 -20.81 -18.25
CA GLY A 109 -7.05 -21.90 -18.60
C GLY A 109 -8.53 -21.63 -18.31
N LYS A 110 -8.91 -20.38 -18.11
CA LYS A 110 -10.28 -19.90 -17.88
C LYS A 110 -10.72 -18.87 -18.92
N ILE A 111 -12.01 -18.76 -19.19
CA ILE A 111 -12.55 -17.78 -20.14
C ILE A 111 -12.57 -16.38 -19.51
N VAL A 112 -11.91 -15.41 -20.15
CA VAL A 112 -11.97 -13.99 -19.78
C VAL A 112 -13.27 -13.40 -20.33
N THR A 113 -14.38 -13.62 -19.63
CA THR A 113 -15.70 -13.06 -19.96
C THR A 113 -15.87 -11.61 -19.48
N SER A 114 -15.05 -11.16 -18.53
CA SER A 114 -15.39 -10.13 -17.55
C SER A 114 -15.06 -8.68 -17.93
N VAL A 115 -14.91 -8.37 -19.23
CA VAL A 115 -14.52 -7.01 -19.68
C VAL A 115 -15.73 -6.21 -20.21
N TYR A 116 -16.81 -6.86 -20.69
CA TYR A 116 -17.80 -6.19 -21.55
C TYR A 116 -19.23 -6.02 -20.98
N GLU A 117 -19.73 -6.86 -20.07
CA GLU A 117 -20.92 -6.55 -19.26
C GLU A 117 -20.99 -7.45 -18.00
N ASN A 118 -21.46 -6.90 -16.89
CA ASN A 118 -21.96 -7.67 -15.76
C ASN A 118 -23.51 -7.58 -15.74
N PRO A 119 -24.25 -8.63 -16.14
CA PRO A 119 -25.71 -8.57 -16.24
C PRO A 119 -26.41 -8.50 -14.87
N GLU A 120 -25.74 -8.92 -13.79
CA GLU A 120 -26.24 -8.81 -12.41
C GLU A 120 -25.99 -7.40 -11.81
N LEU A 121 -25.27 -6.51 -12.51
CA LEU A 121 -25.01 -5.15 -12.03
C LEU A 121 -26.26 -4.29 -12.09
N ALA A 122 -26.99 -4.26 -10.98
CA ALA A 122 -28.25 -3.53 -10.82
C ALA A 122 -28.15 -2.09 -11.34
N LYS A 123 -29.11 -1.66 -12.18
CA LYS A 123 -29.12 -0.39 -12.95
C LYS A 123 -28.76 0.90 -12.16
N LYS A 124 -28.98 0.93 -10.84
CA LYS A 124 -28.55 2.04 -9.95
C LYS A 124 -27.02 2.18 -9.80
N ASN A 125 -26.27 1.14 -10.14
CA ASN A 125 -24.81 1.06 -10.08
C ASN A 125 -24.16 1.22 -11.47
N LYS A 126 -24.93 1.41 -12.54
CA LYS A 126 -24.42 1.76 -13.88
C LYS A 126 -24.41 3.28 -14.09
N GLY A 127 -23.39 3.79 -14.76
CA GLY A 127 -23.22 5.20 -15.10
C GLY A 127 -24.10 5.67 -16.25
N ILE A 128 -24.06 6.98 -16.51
CA ILE A 128 -24.92 7.68 -17.48
C ILE A 128 -24.05 8.32 -18.56
N MET A 129 -24.32 8.04 -19.83
CA MET A 129 -23.73 8.75 -20.95
C MET A 129 -24.55 10.00 -21.30
N GLN A 130 -23.88 11.09 -21.68
CA GLN A 130 -24.47 12.29 -22.27
C GLN A 130 -23.67 12.70 -23.50
N LYS A 131 -24.35 12.89 -24.65
CA LYS A 131 -23.71 13.37 -25.88
C LYS A 131 -23.75 14.90 -25.92
N ARG A 132 -22.62 15.56 -26.16
CA ARG A 132 -22.43 17.02 -26.14
C ARG A 132 -21.54 17.47 -27.29
N VAL A 133 -21.75 18.68 -27.79
CA VAL A 133 -20.86 19.32 -28.76
C VAL A 133 -19.74 20.04 -28.00
N LEU A 134 -18.49 19.82 -28.39
CA LEU A 134 -17.33 20.61 -27.98
C LEU A 134 -16.93 21.52 -29.15
N ASN A 135 -16.92 22.84 -28.92
CA ASN A 135 -16.54 23.82 -29.95
C ASN A 135 -15.05 24.20 -29.90
N ALA A 136 -14.58 24.88 -30.94
CA ALA A 136 -13.19 25.32 -31.10
C ALA A 136 -12.69 26.23 -29.97
N GLN A 137 -13.58 26.91 -29.23
CA GLN A 137 -13.25 27.76 -28.09
C GLN A 137 -13.09 26.98 -26.79
N GLY A 138 -13.53 25.72 -26.73
CA GLY A 138 -13.47 24.89 -25.52
C GLY A 138 -14.73 24.97 -24.66
N THR A 139 -15.89 25.27 -25.24
CA THR A 139 -17.19 25.22 -24.55
C THR A 139 -17.91 23.91 -24.90
N LEU A 140 -18.46 23.24 -23.89
CA LEU A 140 -19.40 22.12 -24.07
C LEU A 140 -20.84 22.63 -24.16
N SER A 141 -21.63 22.07 -25.07
CA SER A 141 -23.07 22.28 -25.12
C SER A 141 -23.79 21.68 -23.91
N ASP A 142 -25.05 22.08 -23.71
CA ASP A 142 -26.02 21.28 -22.97
C ASP A 142 -26.20 19.88 -23.60
N PRO A 143 -26.65 18.88 -22.83
CA PRO A 143 -26.71 17.50 -23.30
C PRO A 143 -27.91 17.25 -24.23
N GLY A 144 -27.62 17.07 -25.52
CA GLY A 144 -28.54 16.55 -26.54
C GLY A 144 -29.27 17.58 -27.42
N ASP A 145 -28.94 17.55 -28.71
CA ASP A 145 -29.87 17.11 -29.76
C ASP A 145 -29.03 16.47 -30.89
N GLU A 146 -29.29 15.21 -31.24
CA GLU A 146 -28.51 14.49 -32.26
C GLU A 146 -28.63 15.12 -33.67
N HIS A 147 -29.62 16.00 -33.87
CA HIS A 147 -29.83 16.75 -35.11
C HIS A 147 -29.04 18.06 -35.16
N TYR A 148 -28.25 18.40 -34.14
CA TYR A 148 -27.43 19.62 -34.13
C TYR A 148 -26.40 19.60 -35.28
N PRO A 149 -26.46 20.54 -36.22
CA PRO A 149 -25.51 20.59 -37.34
C PRO A 149 -24.17 21.17 -36.86
N LEU A 150 -23.16 20.32 -36.72
CA LEU A 150 -21.81 20.74 -36.32
C LEU A 150 -21.27 21.87 -37.22
N GLY A 151 -20.87 22.97 -36.59
CA GLY A 151 -20.15 24.06 -37.23
C GLY A 151 -18.68 23.72 -37.50
N PHE A 152 -17.98 24.65 -38.15
CA PHE A 152 -16.56 24.50 -38.43
C PHE A 152 -15.74 24.52 -37.13
N GLY A 153 -15.03 23.42 -36.84
CA GLY A 153 -14.27 23.24 -35.60
C GLY A 153 -15.13 22.83 -34.40
N GLU A 154 -16.33 22.29 -34.63
CA GLU A 154 -17.15 21.66 -33.60
C GLU A 154 -17.17 20.14 -33.78
N GLN A 155 -17.16 19.40 -32.67
CA GLN A 155 -17.08 17.94 -32.67
C GLN A 155 -17.98 17.34 -31.58
N TRP A 156 -18.57 16.18 -31.85
CA TRP A 156 -19.30 15.42 -30.83
C TRP A 156 -18.32 14.75 -29.86
N VAL A 157 -18.65 14.85 -28.56
CA VAL A 157 -18.03 14.05 -27.50
C VAL A 157 -19.09 13.42 -26.62
N GLU A 158 -18.85 12.18 -26.19
CA GLU A 158 -19.70 11.47 -25.24
C GLU A 158 -19.09 11.54 -23.84
N VAL A 159 -19.82 12.11 -22.88
CA VAL A 159 -19.38 12.27 -21.49
C VAL A 159 -20.05 11.21 -20.61
N TYR A 160 -19.25 10.40 -19.94
CA TYR A 160 -19.66 9.43 -18.94
C TYR A 160 -19.68 10.07 -17.55
N PHE A 161 -20.81 9.91 -16.86
CA PHE A 161 -20.98 10.25 -15.46
C PHE A 161 -21.10 8.96 -14.63
N PRO A 162 -20.29 8.78 -13.59
CA PRO A 162 -20.24 7.54 -12.84
C PRO A 162 -21.51 7.33 -12.01
N ALA A 163 -21.79 6.08 -11.65
CA ALA A 163 -22.93 5.74 -10.81
C ALA A 163 -22.91 6.53 -9.49
N GLY A 164 -24.05 7.13 -9.14
CA GLY A 164 -24.19 8.00 -7.97
C GLY A 164 -23.73 9.45 -8.17
N TYR A 165 -23.27 9.86 -9.37
CA TYR A 165 -22.91 11.26 -9.67
C TYR A 165 -24.02 12.26 -9.32
N ARG A 166 -23.61 13.40 -8.76
CA ARG A 166 -24.47 14.54 -8.44
C ARG A 166 -23.74 15.86 -8.71
N ALA A 167 -24.35 16.74 -9.50
CA ALA A 167 -23.82 18.09 -9.75
C ALA A 167 -23.84 19.02 -8.52
N SER A 168 -24.45 18.58 -7.41
CA SER A 168 -24.52 19.31 -6.13
C SER A 168 -23.41 18.95 -5.13
N ASP A 169 -22.63 17.89 -5.40
CA ASP A 169 -21.67 17.37 -4.43
C ASP A 169 -20.36 18.18 -4.45
N THR A 170 -19.77 18.39 -3.27
CA THR A 170 -18.53 19.17 -3.12
C THR A 170 -17.26 18.36 -3.44
N LYS A 171 -17.40 17.14 -3.97
CA LYS A 171 -16.27 16.30 -4.42
C LYS A 171 -15.95 16.63 -5.87
N GLU A 172 -14.70 17.05 -6.13
CA GLU A 172 -14.16 17.03 -7.49
C GLU A 172 -13.93 15.59 -7.95
N TYR A 173 -14.33 15.28 -9.19
CA TYR A 173 -14.05 14.01 -9.85
C TYR A 173 -12.75 14.08 -10.65
N ASN A 174 -12.06 12.93 -10.74
CA ASN A 174 -10.95 12.72 -11.68
C ASN A 174 -11.48 12.76 -13.13
N ILE A 175 -10.60 13.04 -14.09
CA ILE A 175 -10.92 13.12 -15.52
C ILE A 175 -10.16 12.04 -16.28
N GLN A 176 -10.84 11.33 -17.19
CA GLN A 176 -10.20 10.41 -18.13
C GLN A 176 -10.68 10.68 -19.57
N VAL A 177 -9.84 11.29 -20.40
CA VAL A 177 -10.13 11.43 -21.84
C VAL A 177 -9.77 10.13 -22.55
N MET A 178 -10.63 9.70 -23.46
CA MET A 178 -10.50 8.48 -24.26
C MET A 178 -10.59 8.87 -25.74
N LEU A 179 -9.49 8.74 -26.48
CA LEU A 179 -9.48 8.86 -27.94
C LEU A 179 -10.14 7.61 -28.56
N ASP A 180 -10.60 7.67 -29.81
CA ASP A 180 -11.35 6.57 -30.44
C ASP A 180 -12.67 6.21 -29.74
N GLY A 181 -13.44 7.24 -29.36
CA GLY A 181 -14.69 7.11 -28.58
C GLY A 181 -15.70 6.07 -29.10
N GLU A 182 -15.90 5.96 -30.41
CA GLU A 182 -16.79 4.97 -31.02
C GLU A 182 -16.34 3.51 -30.78
N MET A 183 -15.04 3.24 -30.85
CA MET A 183 -14.46 1.92 -30.53
C MET A 183 -14.62 1.63 -29.03
N HIS A 184 -14.47 2.64 -28.18
CA HIS A 184 -14.65 2.50 -26.74
C HIS A 184 -16.10 2.24 -26.31
N LEU A 185 -17.09 2.83 -26.98
CA LEU A 185 -18.51 2.81 -26.56
C LEU A 185 -19.40 1.86 -27.37
N SER A 186 -18.97 1.47 -28.57
CA SER A 186 -19.79 0.78 -29.57
C SER A 186 -18.90 -0.04 -30.51
N GLN A 187 -19.30 -0.22 -31.78
CA GLN A 187 -18.49 -0.87 -32.81
C GLN A 187 -17.99 0.18 -33.80
N ASP A 188 -16.67 0.23 -34.03
CA ASP A 188 -16.09 1.18 -34.99
C ASP A 188 -16.33 0.77 -36.45
N ALA A 189 -15.99 1.67 -37.38
CA ALA A 189 -16.08 1.45 -38.83
C ALA A 189 -15.27 0.25 -39.37
N PHE A 190 -14.39 -0.37 -38.57
CA PHE A 190 -13.60 -1.55 -38.92
C PHE A 190 -14.12 -2.84 -38.26
N GLY A 191 -15.04 -2.73 -37.30
CA GLY A 191 -15.65 -3.84 -36.56
C GLY A 191 -15.18 -4.00 -35.12
N ASN A 192 -14.29 -3.14 -34.61
CA ASN A 192 -13.69 -3.24 -33.28
C ASN A 192 -14.61 -2.72 -32.17
N SER A 193 -14.53 -3.29 -30.96
CA SER A 193 -15.21 -2.75 -29.77
C SER A 193 -14.41 -3.01 -28.47
N MET A 194 -14.41 -2.03 -27.56
CA MET A 194 -13.71 -2.08 -26.27
C MET A 194 -14.62 -1.97 -25.02
N GLY A 195 -15.95 -1.91 -25.18
CA GLY A 195 -16.93 -2.06 -24.08
C GLY A 195 -16.68 -1.17 -22.85
N THR A 196 -16.03 -0.01 -23.02
CA THR A 196 -15.31 0.67 -21.95
C THR A 196 -16.23 1.34 -20.93
N ARG A 197 -17.48 1.60 -21.29
CA ARG A 197 -18.52 1.97 -20.32
C ARG A 197 -18.67 0.90 -19.24
N ASP A 198 -18.76 -0.36 -19.63
CA ASP A 198 -19.00 -1.47 -18.72
C ASP A 198 -17.73 -1.87 -17.98
N ILE A 199 -16.54 -1.65 -18.55
CA ILE A 199 -15.26 -1.64 -17.80
C ILE A 199 -15.34 -0.62 -16.65
N LEU A 200 -15.72 0.63 -16.93
CA LEU A 200 -15.82 1.70 -15.93
C LEU A 200 -16.90 1.38 -14.88
N ASP A 201 -18.10 0.98 -15.29
CA ASP A 201 -19.20 0.62 -14.40
C ASP A 201 -18.81 -0.54 -13.46
N ASN A 202 -18.16 -1.59 -13.99
CA ASN A 202 -17.68 -2.72 -13.20
C ASN A 202 -16.56 -2.31 -12.23
N LEU A 203 -15.50 -1.65 -12.70
CA LEU A 203 -14.37 -1.25 -11.85
C LEU A 203 -14.77 -0.26 -10.74
N ILE A 204 -15.73 0.63 -11.01
CA ILE A 204 -16.25 1.58 -10.03
C ILE A 204 -17.19 0.88 -9.04
N ALA A 205 -18.08 -0.01 -9.50
CA ALA A 205 -18.98 -0.77 -8.62
C ALA A 205 -18.24 -1.79 -7.73
N GLU A 206 -17.17 -2.41 -8.25
CA GLU A 206 -16.24 -3.26 -7.49
C GLU A 206 -15.27 -2.45 -6.63
N GLY A 207 -15.27 -1.11 -6.75
CA GLY A 207 -14.45 -0.22 -5.93
C GLY A 207 -12.94 -0.30 -6.21
N LYS A 208 -12.53 -0.77 -7.39
CA LYS A 208 -11.12 -0.89 -7.82
C LYS A 208 -10.49 0.44 -8.25
N MET A 209 -11.30 1.42 -8.66
CA MET A 209 -10.85 2.75 -9.08
C MET A 209 -11.66 3.87 -8.41
N GLU A 210 -11.15 5.12 -8.41
CA GLU A 210 -11.99 6.29 -8.12
C GLU A 210 -13.08 6.42 -9.22
N PRO A 211 -14.30 6.88 -8.88
CA PRO A 211 -15.24 7.36 -9.88
C PRO A 211 -14.64 8.50 -10.70
N VAL A 212 -14.60 8.34 -12.03
CA VAL A 212 -14.11 9.32 -13.01
C VAL A 212 -15.24 9.94 -13.81
N ILE A 213 -15.07 11.19 -14.25
CA ILE A 213 -15.77 11.71 -15.43
C ILE A 213 -14.91 11.32 -16.64
N ALA A 214 -15.42 10.44 -17.50
CA ALA A 214 -14.71 10.05 -18.72
C ALA A 214 -15.29 10.78 -19.94
N VAL A 215 -14.43 11.23 -20.86
CA VAL A 215 -14.82 11.93 -22.08
C VAL A 215 -14.30 11.18 -23.29
N PHE A 216 -15.20 10.66 -24.09
CA PHE A 216 -14.90 9.89 -25.29
C PHE A 216 -14.91 10.83 -26.50
N VAL A 217 -13.81 10.80 -27.25
CA VAL A 217 -13.54 11.68 -28.39
C VAL A 217 -13.38 10.80 -29.63
N SER A 218 -14.39 10.79 -30.49
CA SER A 218 -14.38 9.99 -31.73
C SER A 218 -13.71 10.78 -32.87
N PRO A 219 -12.76 10.21 -33.63
CA PRO A 219 -12.16 10.86 -34.80
C PRO A 219 -13.18 11.04 -35.94
N THR A 220 -12.85 11.80 -36.98
CA THR A 220 -13.75 11.95 -38.13
C THR A 220 -13.88 10.61 -38.87
N GLN A 221 -15.13 10.20 -39.09
CA GLN A 221 -15.49 8.91 -39.68
C GLN A 221 -14.83 8.67 -41.04
N PRO A 222 -14.23 7.48 -41.28
CA PRO A 222 -13.68 7.13 -42.58
C PRO A 222 -14.79 6.94 -43.62
N THR A 223 -14.50 7.29 -44.87
CA THR A 223 -15.47 7.25 -45.98
C THR A 223 -15.21 6.06 -46.89
N MET A 224 -16.27 5.33 -47.25
CA MET A 224 -16.23 4.24 -48.23
C MET A 224 -16.94 4.58 -49.54
N GLU A 225 -16.35 4.19 -50.66
CA GLU A 225 -17.02 4.15 -51.97
C GLU A 225 -16.85 2.76 -52.58
N MET A 226 -17.95 2.16 -53.07
CA MET A 226 -17.93 0.87 -53.78
C MET A 226 -17.19 -0.27 -53.04
N GLY A 227 -17.23 -0.26 -51.70
CA GLY A 227 -16.57 -1.24 -50.84
C GLY A 227 -15.07 -0.99 -50.59
N LYS A 228 -14.53 0.16 -50.98
CA LYS A 228 -13.14 0.59 -50.70
C LYS A 228 -13.11 1.83 -49.81
N TRP A 229 -12.10 1.94 -48.95
CA TRP A 229 -11.81 3.17 -48.22
C TRP A 229 -11.30 4.24 -49.19
N VAL A 230 -11.86 5.45 -49.11
CA VAL A 230 -11.43 6.61 -49.93
C VAL A 230 -10.92 7.79 -49.10
N SER A 231 -11.26 7.82 -47.80
CA SER A 231 -10.78 8.78 -46.80
C SER A 231 -10.69 8.11 -45.42
N MET A 232 -9.60 8.32 -44.68
CA MET A 232 -9.40 7.83 -43.30
C MET A 232 -8.78 8.94 -42.41
N PRO A 233 -9.58 9.95 -41.99
CA PRO A 233 -9.07 11.16 -41.32
C PRO A 233 -8.26 10.93 -40.05
N ARG A 234 -8.62 9.91 -39.25
CA ARG A 234 -7.93 9.48 -38.01
C ARG A 234 -6.39 9.44 -38.14
N LEU A 235 -5.87 9.04 -39.31
CA LEU A 235 -4.43 8.92 -39.54
C LEU A 235 -3.69 10.28 -39.62
N LYS A 236 -4.40 11.36 -39.98
CA LYS A 236 -3.93 12.75 -39.86
C LYS A 236 -4.18 13.26 -38.44
N GLU A 237 -5.43 13.16 -37.97
CA GLU A 237 -5.92 13.72 -36.69
C GLU A 237 -5.14 13.23 -35.46
N TYR A 238 -4.76 11.96 -35.42
CA TYR A 238 -3.99 11.39 -34.32
C TYR A 238 -2.49 11.21 -34.63
N GLY A 239 -2.02 11.78 -35.74
CA GLY A 239 -0.59 11.87 -36.07
C GLY A 239 0.03 13.12 -35.44
N CYS A 240 0.00 13.27 -34.11
CA CYS A 240 0.47 14.47 -33.41
C CYS A 240 -0.10 15.78 -33.99
N ASP A 241 -1.41 15.84 -34.29
CA ASP A 241 -2.01 17.02 -34.94
C ASP A 241 -2.23 18.17 -33.96
N LEU A 242 -1.94 19.40 -34.40
CA LEU A 242 -1.99 20.59 -33.57
C LEU A 242 -3.40 21.12 -33.34
N GLN A 243 -4.35 20.86 -34.25
CA GLN A 243 -5.76 21.22 -34.05
C GLN A 243 -6.40 20.26 -33.05
N THR A 244 -6.10 18.96 -33.17
CA THR A 244 -6.52 17.94 -32.21
C THR A 244 -5.89 18.17 -30.82
N ASP A 245 -4.58 18.42 -30.75
CA ASP A 245 -3.88 18.80 -29.50
C ASP A 245 -4.52 20.04 -28.84
N ALA A 246 -4.73 21.12 -29.61
CA ALA A 246 -5.39 22.34 -29.14
C ALA A 246 -6.91 22.19 -28.87
N MET A 247 -7.50 21.03 -29.12
CA MET A 247 -8.88 20.69 -28.77
C MET A 247 -8.91 19.82 -27.50
N LEU A 248 -8.03 18.82 -27.41
CA LEU A 248 -7.87 17.96 -26.24
C LEU A 248 -7.48 18.74 -24.98
N THR A 249 -6.57 19.72 -25.08
CA THR A 249 -6.17 20.58 -23.95
C THR A 249 -7.32 21.37 -23.32
N LYS A 250 -8.40 21.61 -24.06
CA LYS A 250 -9.57 22.38 -23.60
C LYS A 250 -10.57 21.53 -22.81
N ILE A 251 -10.59 20.21 -22.97
CA ILE A 251 -11.61 19.33 -22.37
C ILE A 251 -11.73 19.52 -20.83
N PRO A 252 -10.65 19.56 -20.03
CA PRO A 252 -10.75 19.80 -18.59
C PRO A 252 -11.32 21.18 -18.24
N GLY A 253 -11.10 22.20 -19.08
CA GLY A 253 -11.73 23.52 -18.93
C GLY A 253 -13.23 23.44 -19.23
N ALA A 254 -13.57 22.90 -20.39
CA ALA A 254 -14.93 22.79 -20.90
C ALA A 254 -15.89 22.08 -19.93
N LEU A 255 -15.42 21.03 -19.25
CA LEU A 255 -16.18 20.32 -18.21
C LEU A 255 -16.52 21.22 -17.01
N ARG A 256 -15.55 22.00 -16.52
CA ARG A 256 -15.73 22.91 -15.37
C ARG A 256 -16.62 24.09 -15.71
N ASP A 257 -16.46 24.65 -16.91
CA ASP A 257 -17.26 25.78 -17.40
C ASP A 257 -18.71 25.35 -17.69
N ALA A 258 -18.95 24.08 -18.02
CA ALA A 258 -20.27 23.44 -18.06
C ALA A 258 -20.82 23.04 -16.67
N GLY A 259 -20.18 23.46 -15.57
CA GLY A 259 -20.65 23.25 -14.20
C GLY A 259 -20.46 21.83 -13.66
N ILE A 260 -19.63 20.99 -14.30
CA ILE A 260 -19.31 19.64 -13.81
C ILE A 260 -18.15 19.76 -12.81
N PRO A 261 -18.28 19.26 -11.56
CA PRO A 261 -17.24 19.37 -10.54
C PRO A 261 -16.09 18.40 -10.85
N VAL A 262 -15.19 18.78 -11.75
CA VAL A 262 -13.97 18.03 -12.07
C VAL A 262 -12.72 18.78 -11.64
N THR A 263 -11.67 18.01 -11.33
CA THR A 263 -10.49 18.56 -10.67
C THR A 263 -9.61 19.43 -11.57
N ARG A 264 -8.65 20.10 -10.93
CA ARG A 264 -7.59 20.93 -11.54
C ARG A 264 -6.19 20.34 -11.33
N ASP A 265 -6.08 19.25 -10.59
CA ASP A 265 -4.82 18.53 -10.33
C ASP A 265 -4.44 17.68 -11.55
N PRO A 266 -3.34 17.97 -12.28
CA PRO A 266 -2.97 17.21 -13.48
C PRO A 266 -2.70 15.74 -13.19
N GLN A 267 -2.29 15.39 -11.96
CA GLN A 267 -2.05 14.01 -11.52
C GLN A 267 -3.34 13.19 -11.35
N LYS A 268 -4.50 13.78 -11.67
CA LYS A 268 -5.84 13.16 -11.68
C LYS A 268 -6.58 13.36 -13.01
N ILE A 269 -5.86 13.82 -14.04
CA ILE A 269 -6.37 14.11 -15.38
C ILE A 269 -5.59 13.24 -16.38
N GLY A 270 -6.22 12.14 -16.78
CA GLY A 270 -5.67 11.17 -17.71
C GLY A 270 -6.12 11.38 -19.15
N ILE A 271 -5.27 10.98 -20.09
CA ILE A 271 -5.63 10.76 -21.51
C ILE A 271 -5.27 9.34 -21.93
N CYS A 272 -6.09 8.72 -22.77
CA CYS A 272 -5.94 7.33 -23.20
C CYS A 272 -6.12 7.21 -24.72
N GLY A 273 -5.41 6.29 -25.35
CA GLY A 273 -5.66 5.90 -26.73
C GLY A 273 -4.83 4.71 -27.20
N GLN A 274 -5.27 4.12 -28.31
CA GLN A 274 -4.70 2.91 -28.90
C GLN A 274 -4.12 3.20 -30.29
N SER A 275 -3.01 2.57 -30.68
CA SER A 275 -2.41 2.78 -32.01
C SER A 275 -2.09 4.28 -32.26
N MET A 276 -2.62 4.89 -33.32
CA MET A 276 -2.50 6.34 -33.57
C MET A 276 -3.04 7.18 -32.39
N GLY A 277 -4.16 6.77 -31.76
CA GLY A 277 -4.66 7.43 -30.55
C GLY A 277 -3.62 7.40 -29.43
N GLY A 278 -2.91 6.29 -29.23
CA GLY A 278 -1.84 6.17 -28.25
C GLY A 278 -0.65 7.11 -28.53
N LEU A 279 -0.32 7.33 -29.80
CA LEU A 279 0.67 8.32 -30.24
C LEU A 279 0.22 9.76 -29.91
N GLN A 280 -1.01 10.14 -30.27
CA GLN A 280 -1.57 11.45 -29.96
C GLN A 280 -1.67 11.69 -28.45
N ALA A 281 -2.09 10.70 -27.67
CA ALA A 281 -2.17 10.76 -26.21
C ALA A 281 -0.80 11.03 -25.57
N LEU A 282 0.25 10.31 -26.00
CA LEU A 282 1.63 10.54 -25.55
C LEU A 282 2.14 11.93 -25.93
N TYR A 283 1.90 12.39 -27.17
CA TYR A 283 2.26 13.73 -27.62
C TYR A 283 1.58 14.81 -26.77
N THR A 284 0.25 14.72 -26.62
CA THR A 284 -0.56 15.69 -25.87
C THR A 284 -0.11 15.77 -24.40
N ALA A 285 0.12 14.63 -23.74
CA ALA A 285 0.56 14.61 -22.34
C ALA A 285 1.99 15.12 -22.15
N LYS A 286 2.90 14.95 -23.12
CA LYS A 286 4.27 15.49 -23.05
C LYS A 286 4.36 16.96 -23.46
N MET A 287 3.46 17.47 -24.29
CA MET A 287 3.39 18.89 -24.64
C MET A 287 2.58 19.74 -23.66
N HIS A 288 1.69 19.13 -22.84
CA HIS A 288 0.87 19.81 -21.83
C HIS A 288 0.78 19.02 -20.50
N PRO A 289 1.91 18.71 -19.84
CA PRO A 289 1.94 17.94 -18.58
C PRO A 289 1.36 18.71 -17.38
N ASP A 290 1.14 20.02 -17.53
CA ASP A 290 0.39 20.89 -16.63
C ASP A 290 -1.15 20.75 -16.79
N ILE A 291 -1.61 19.99 -17.78
CA ILE A 291 -3.01 19.65 -18.00
C ILE A 291 -3.22 18.14 -17.82
N TYR A 292 -2.41 17.32 -18.51
CA TYR A 292 -2.47 15.85 -18.51
C TYR A 292 -1.26 15.26 -17.79
N GLY A 293 -1.35 15.09 -16.47
CA GLY A 293 -0.29 14.46 -15.67
C GLY A 293 -0.28 12.93 -15.74
N GLN A 294 -1.19 12.32 -16.50
CA GLN A 294 -1.29 10.87 -16.69
C GLN A 294 -1.63 10.51 -18.14
N VAL A 295 -1.06 9.42 -18.65
CA VAL A 295 -1.39 8.88 -19.98
C VAL A 295 -1.35 7.36 -20.04
N ILE A 296 -2.42 6.77 -20.59
CA ILE A 296 -2.52 5.33 -20.89
C ILE A 296 -2.30 5.15 -22.40
N ALA A 297 -1.19 4.51 -22.78
CA ALA A 297 -0.77 4.38 -24.17
C ALA A 297 -0.66 2.90 -24.56
N GLN A 298 -1.57 2.43 -25.41
CA GLN A 298 -1.71 1.01 -25.75
C GLN A 298 -1.33 0.76 -27.21
N SER A 299 -0.30 -0.05 -27.42
CA SER A 299 0.28 -0.35 -28.74
C SER A 299 0.50 0.92 -29.59
N PRO A 300 1.05 2.02 -29.02
CA PRO A 300 1.06 3.34 -29.66
C PRO A 300 1.86 3.32 -30.96
N ALA A 301 1.40 4.06 -31.98
CA ALA A 301 1.99 4.05 -33.32
C ALA A 301 3.35 4.82 -33.40
N VAL A 302 4.32 4.43 -32.58
CA VAL A 302 5.62 5.10 -32.39
C VAL A 302 6.56 5.00 -33.59
N TRP A 303 6.24 4.14 -34.56
CA TRP A 303 6.86 4.07 -35.89
C TRP A 303 6.43 5.22 -36.83
N TRP A 304 5.47 6.05 -36.42
CA TRP A 304 4.96 7.14 -37.25
C TRP A 304 5.91 8.34 -37.27
N GLY A 305 5.92 9.03 -38.41
CA GLY A 305 6.48 10.36 -38.55
C GLY A 305 5.71 11.18 -39.58
N PRO A 306 5.74 12.52 -39.48
CA PRO A 306 5.04 13.41 -40.41
C PRO A 306 5.61 13.30 -41.82
N SER A 307 4.74 13.39 -42.85
CA SER A 307 5.20 13.46 -44.23
C SER A 307 5.97 14.76 -44.51
N SER A 308 6.87 14.75 -45.49
CA SER A 308 7.73 15.90 -45.81
C SER A 308 6.93 17.16 -46.17
N LEU A 309 5.74 17.01 -46.78
CA LEU A 309 4.81 18.11 -47.05
C LEU A 309 4.37 18.81 -45.76
N ARG A 310 4.00 18.02 -44.75
CA ARG A 310 3.57 18.53 -43.43
C ARG A 310 4.72 19.18 -42.67
N LEU A 311 5.95 18.68 -42.80
CA LEU A 311 7.15 19.33 -42.27
C LEU A 311 7.49 20.66 -42.97
N MET A 312 7.05 20.85 -44.22
CA MET A 312 7.16 22.12 -44.95
C MET A 312 5.99 23.09 -44.67
N GLY A 313 5.02 22.69 -43.84
CA GLY A 313 3.83 23.49 -43.55
C GLY A 313 2.77 23.47 -44.66
N GLU A 314 2.88 22.58 -45.64
CA GLU A 314 1.87 22.41 -46.69
C GLU A 314 0.73 21.51 -46.19
N GLU A 315 -0.51 22.01 -46.27
CA GLU A 315 -1.67 21.19 -45.93
C GLU A 315 -2.00 20.18 -47.03
N VAL A 316 -2.08 18.90 -46.66
CA VAL A 316 -2.51 17.82 -47.56
C VAL A 316 -4.01 17.98 -47.86
N VAL A 317 -4.31 18.61 -49.00
CA VAL A 317 -5.68 18.78 -49.54
C VAL A 317 -6.23 17.48 -50.17
N VAL A 318 -5.40 16.44 -50.27
CA VAL A 318 -5.79 15.12 -50.80
C VAL A 318 -6.44 14.28 -49.70
N PRO A 319 -7.56 13.58 -49.95
CA PRO A 319 -8.15 12.66 -48.97
C PRO A 319 -7.13 11.60 -48.50
N VAL A 320 -7.03 11.44 -47.18
CA VAL A 320 -6.09 10.53 -46.52
C VAL A 320 -6.45 9.07 -46.82
N ARG A 321 -5.51 8.26 -47.31
CA ARG A 321 -5.76 6.86 -47.69
C ARG A 321 -4.75 5.91 -47.06
N TYR A 322 -5.21 4.73 -46.63
CA TYR A 322 -4.34 3.74 -45.99
C TYR A 322 -3.28 3.17 -46.94
N GLU A 323 -3.65 3.03 -48.21
CA GLU A 323 -2.80 2.51 -49.27
C GLU A 323 -1.74 3.53 -49.72
N ASP A 324 -2.06 4.83 -49.64
CA ASP A 324 -1.20 5.94 -50.05
C ASP A 324 -0.55 6.62 -48.84
N GLU A 325 0.54 6.01 -48.38
CA GLU A 325 1.26 6.38 -47.15
C GLU A 325 1.70 7.85 -47.12
N GLN A 326 1.98 8.46 -48.28
CA GLN A 326 2.43 9.85 -48.38
C GLN A 326 1.35 10.85 -47.92
N THR A 327 0.08 10.45 -47.94
CA THR A 327 -1.04 11.30 -47.50
C THR A 327 -1.12 11.46 -45.97
N TRP A 328 -0.42 10.63 -45.18
CA TRP A 328 -0.48 10.68 -43.71
C TRP A 328 0.82 10.38 -42.94
N ARG A 329 1.88 9.87 -43.58
CA ARG A 329 3.15 9.58 -42.92
C ARG A 329 4.39 9.76 -43.80
N ALA A 330 5.56 9.77 -43.18
CA ALA A 330 6.84 9.53 -43.85
C ALA A 330 6.92 8.07 -44.39
N PRO A 331 7.59 7.80 -45.51
CA PRO A 331 7.72 6.44 -46.06
C PRO A 331 8.49 5.49 -45.15
N LEU A 332 8.07 4.21 -45.09
CA LEU A 332 8.72 3.15 -44.29
C LEU A 332 10.21 2.90 -44.58
N ALA A 333 10.77 3.47 -45.65
CA ALA A 333 12.21 3.40 -45.93
C ALA A 333 13.06 4.33 -45.05
N ASN A 334 12.53 5.44 -44.52
CA ASN A 334 13.32 6.42 -43.79
C ASN A 334 13.29 6.20 -42.26
N LYS A 335 14.27 5.47 -41.73
CA LYS A 335 14.33 5.13 -40.31
C LYS A 335 14.52 6.32 -39.35
N GLN A 336 15.00 7.48 -39.82
CA GLN A 336 15.14 8.67 -38.96
C GLN A 336 13.83 9.44 -38.80
N GLU A 337 12.95 9.45 -39.82
CA GLU A 337 11.64 10.11 -39.73
C GLU A 337 10.60 9.27 -38.96
N GLN A 338 10.71 7.93 -39.02
CA GLN A 338 9.79 6.97 -38.39
C GLN A 338 9.89 6.85 -36.86
N GLN A 339 10.57 7.75 -36.17
CA GLN A 339 10.64 7.74 -34.70
C GLN A 339 10.37 9.13 -34.14
N TYR A 340 9.38 9.84 -34.71
CA TYR A 340 9.12 11.26 -34.45
C TYR A 340 9.01 11.60 -32.96
N LEU A 341 8.14 10.88 -32.24
CA LEU A 341 7.91 11.11 -30.80
C LEU A 341 9.19 10.87 -29.99
N LEU A 342 9.97 9.84 -30.33
CA LEU A 342 11.23 9.53 -29.67
C LEU A 342 12.30 10.60 -29.95
N HIS A 343 12.39 11.10 -31.18
CA HIS A 343 13.31 12.18 -31.56
C HIS A 343 12.95 13.50 -30.86
N MET A 344 11.66 13.84 -30.80
CA MET A 344 11.13 14.99 -30.05
C MET A 344 11.52 14.91 -28.57
N LEU A 345 11.38 13.74 -27.94
CA LEU A 345 11.75 13.50 -26.55
C LEU A 345 13.27 13.56 -26.32
N GLN A 346 14.07 12.99 -27.23
CA GLN A 346 15.54 12.99 -27.14
C GLN A 346 16.17 14.36 -27.36
N THR A 347 15.57 15.20 -28.21
CA THR A 347 16.05 16.56 -28.50
C THR A 347 15.47 17.62 -27.57
N GLY A 348 14.33 17.33 -26.93
CA GLY A 348 13.58 18.32 -26.16
C GLY A 348 12.90 19.38 -27.03
N TYR A 349 12.67 19.13 -28.31
CA TYR A 349 12.08 20.09 -29.25
C TYR A 349 11.07 19.43 -30.19
N ASP A 350 9.88 20.04 -30.29
CA ASP A 350 8.81 19.64 -31.20
C ASP A 350 8.85 20.49 -32.48
N VAL A 351 9.26 19.90 -33.59
CA VAL A 351 9.36 20.61 -34.88
C VAL A 351 7.99 20.91 -35.50
N LEU A 352 6.93 20.20 -35.14
CA LEU A 352 5.57 20.45 -35.64
C LEU A 352 4.99 21.74 -35.06
N SER A 353 5.01 21.94 -33.74
CA SER A 353 4.56 23.21 -33.12
C SER A 353 5.65 24.27 -32.98
N MET A 354 6.90 23.95 -33.32
CA MET A 354 8.09 24.81 -33.18
C MET A 354 8.31 25.31 -31.75
N ARG A 355 8.27 24.39 -30.77
CA ARG A 355 8.41 24.68 -29.34
C ARG A 355 9.37 23.71 -28.65
N GLU A 356 9.99 24.15 -27.57
CA GLU A 356 10.63 23.23 -26.61
C GLU A 356 9.58 22.33 -25.95
N VAL A 357 9.94 21.08 -25.68
CA VAL A 357 9.11 20.13 -24.92
C VAL A 357 9.17 20.51 -23.44
N PRO A 358 8.02 20.73 -22.76
CA PRO A 358 8.00 21.07 -21.34
C PRO A 358 8.68 20.04 -20.43
N LYS A 359 9.29 20.52 -19.35
CA LYS A 359 10.01 19.68 -18.35
C LYS A 359 9.08 18.91 -17.39
N GLY A 360 7.78 18.85 -17.67
CA GLY A 360 6.84 18.10 -16.84
C GLY A 360 6.82 16.63 -17.26
N GLU A 361 6.85 15.74 -16.28
CA GLU A 361 6.82 14.30 -16.52
C GLU A 361 5.45 13.74 -16.11
N PRO A 362 4.56 13.43 -17.08
CA PRO A 362 3.33 12.71 -16.78
C PRO A 362 3.63 11.25 -16.44
N HIS A 363 2.77 10.62 -15.65
CA HIS A 363 2.82 9.18 -15.41
C HIS A 363 2.34 8.42 -16.66
N ILE A 364 3.20 7.56 -17.21
CA ILE A 364 2.95 6.87 -18.49
C ILE A 364 2.70 5.38 -18.24
N TYR A 365 1.46 4.94 -18.47
CA TYR A 365 1.07 3.53 -18.44
C TYR A 365 1.19 2.97 -19.86
N LEU A 366 2.40 2.53 -20.21
CA LEU A 366 2.74 2.04 -21.55
C LEU A 366 2.45 0.53 -21.67
N GLN A 367 1.81 0.11 -22.76
CA GLN A 367 1.48 -1.29 -23.04
C GLN A 367 1.78 -1.63 -24.51
N ALA A 368 2.27 -2.85 -24.76
CA ALA A 368 2.36 -3.44 -26.10
C ALA A 368 2.04 -4.94 -26.06
N GLY A 369 1.58 -5.50 -27.18
CA GLY A 369 1.31 -6.93 -27.33
C GLY A 369 2.57 -7.71 -27.65
N THR A 370 2.66 -8.97 -27.22
CA THR A 370 3.83 -9.83 -27.48
C THR A 370 4.05 -10.13 -28.96
N ASN A 371 2.99 -10.14 -29.76
CA ASN A 371 3.01 -10.58 -31.17
C ASN A 371 2.69 -9.44 -32.17
N GLU A 372 3.02 -8.18 -31.84
CA GLU A 372 2.67 -7.03 -32.68
C GLU A 372 3.66 -6.77 -33.81
N THR A 373 3.35 -7.27 -35.00
CA THR A 373 3.96 -6.78 -36.25
C THR A 373 3.27 -5.49 -36.71
N GLY A 374 4.03 -4.51 -37.19
CA GLY A 374 3.44 -3.39 -37.93
C GLY A 374 2.73 -3.88 -39.19
N ASP A 375 1.61 -3.26 -39.56
CA ASP A 375 0.59 -3.84 -40.48
C ASP A 375 0.98 -3.97 -41.98
N ARG A 376 2.28 -4.01 -42.28
CA ARG A 376 2.82 -4.48 -43.58
C ARG A 376 4.06 -5.30 -43.33
N GLY A 377 4.04 -6.58 -43.72
CA GLY A 377 5.14 -7.54 -43.58
C GLY A 377 6.33 -7.28 -44.52
N LEU A 378 6.86 -6.05 -44.49
CA LEU A 378 7.98 -5.55 -45.31
C LEU A 378 8.89 -4.60 -44.48
N GLY A 379 9.13 -4.93 -43.20
CA GLY A 379 10.04 -4.20 -42.31
C GLY A 379 10.28 -4.96 -41.00
N GLU A 380 11.55 -5.19 -40.64
CA GLU A 380 11.96 -6.12 -39.57
C GLU A 380 11.92 -5.53 -38.14
N GLU A 381 11.06 -4.55 -37.85
CA GLU A 381 10.96 -3.94 -36.52
C GLU A 381 9.54 -4.14 -35.94
N PRO A 382 9.35 -5.06 -34.99
CA PRO A 382 8.07 -5.26 -34.31
C PRO A 382 7.62 -3.98 -33.59
N LEU A 383 6.31 -3.71 -33.61
CA LEU A 383 5.72 -2.60 -32.86
C LEU A 383 5.98 -2.75 -31.36
N THR A 384 5.99 -3.98 -30.85
CA THR A 384 6.45 -4.33 -29.50
C THR A 384 7.85 -3.79 -29.23
N GLN A 385 8.80 -4.00 -30.15
CA GLN A 385 10.20 -3.59 -29.97
C GLN A 385 10.35 -2.07 -30.04
N ALA A 386 9.65 -1.39 -30.96
CA ALA A 386 9.66 0.08 -31.02
C ALA A 386 9.06 0.70 -29.74
N THR A 387 8.00 0.09 -29.19
CA THR A 387 7.38 0.54 -27.93
C THR A 387 8.29 0.29 -26.72
N MET A 388 8.98 -0.86 -26.66
CA MET A 388 10.01 -1.14 -25.64
C MET A 388 11.20 -0.17 -25.72
N SER A 389 11.62 0.22 -26.93
CA SER A 389 12.67 1.23 -27.13
C SER A 389 12.24 2.62 -26.64
N LEU A 390 10.97 3.00 -26.85
CA LEU A 390 10.41 4.22 -26.27
C LEU A 390 10.35 4.14 -24.73
N ALA A 391 9.95 3.00 -24.17
CA ALA A 391 9.92 2.78 -22.73
C ALA A 391 11.31 2.98 -22.09
N GLN A 392 12.35 2.41 -22.70
CA GLN A 392 13.73 2.55 -22.27
C GLN A 392 14.20 4.03 -22.30
N ALA A 393 13.84 4.78 -23.35
CA ALA A 393 14.20 6.19 -23.50
C ALA A 393 13.41 7.13 -22.55
N LEU A 394 12.24 6.70 -22.09
CA LEU A 394 11.44 7.39 -21.07
C LEU A 394 11.76 6.93 -19.64
N HIS A 395 12.63 5.93 -19.46
CA HIS A 395 12.94 5.29 -18.18
C HIS A 395 11.71 4.70 -17.44
N ILE A 396 10.75 4.17 -18.20
CA ILE A 396 9.51 3.54 -17.70
C ILE A 396 9.43 2.05 -18.04
N GLU A 397 8.57 1.32 -17.32
CA GLU A 397 8.17 -0.04 -17.70
C GLU A 397 7.15 -0.01 -18.85
N CYS A 398 7.27 -0.94 -19.80
CA CYS A 398 6.23 -1.22 -20.79
C CYS A 398 5.61 -2.59 -20.48
N ARG A 399 4.31 -2.59 -20.17
CA ARG A 399 3.57 -3.82 -19.86
C ARG A 399 3.34 -4.63 -21.14
N LEU A 400 4.00 -5.78 -21.23
CA LEU A 400 3.69 -6.76 -22.25
C LEU A 400 2.43 -7.55 -21.88
N HIS A 401 1.62 -7.90 -22.88
CA HIS A 401 0.43 -8.74 -22.71
C HIS A 401 0.38 -9.79 -23.83
N ASN A 402 -0.17 -10.97 -23.54
CA ASN A 402 -0.28 -12.01 -24.56
C ASN A 402 -1.40 -11.63 -25.55
N GLY A 403 -1.01 -11.34 -26.79
CA GLY A 403 -1.92 -10.78 -27.79
C GLY A 403 -1.20 -9.97 -28.85
N GLY A 404 -1.99 -9.24 -29.63
CA GLY A 404 -1.54 -8.36 -30.69
C GLY A 404 -2.40 -7.11 -30.79
N HIS A 405 -2.32 -6.45 -31.93
CA HIS A 405 -2.86 -5.11 -32.20
C HIS A 405 -4.40 -5.10 -32.33
N THR A 406 -5.12 -5.49 -31.27
CA THR A 406 -6.56 -5.77 -31.26
C THR A 406 -7.30 -5.22 -30.04
N ALA A 407 -8.56 -4.84 -30.25
CA ALA A 407 -9.37 -4.11 -29.27
C ALA A 407 -9.60 -4.83 -27.95
N GLU A 408 -9.76 -6.15 -27.94
CA GLU A 408 -10.00 -6.91 -26.71
C GLU A 408 -8.74 -7.00 -25.84
N SER A 409 -7.56 -6.98 -26.46
CA SER A 409 -6.27 -6.94 -25.79
C SER A 409 -6.01 -5.54 -25.19
N TRP A 410 -6.44 -4.48 -25.87
CA TRP A 410 -6.47 -3.12 -25.32
C TRP A 410 -7.50 -3.00 -24.18
N ALA A 411 -8.71 -3.54 -24.33
CA ALA A 411 -9.76 -3.49 -23.32
C ALA A 411 -9.35 -4.23 -22.03
N THR A 412 -8.73 -5.42 -22.17
CA THR A 412 -8.15 -6.18 -21.05
C THR A 412 -7.03 -5.39 -20.35
N GLY A 413 -6.16 -4.73 -21.12
CA GLY A 413 -5.12 -3.85 -20.56
C GLY A 413 -5.69 -2.63 -19.84
N LEU A 414 -6.71 -2.00 -20.43
CA LEU A 414 -7.38 -0.81 -19.90
C LEU A 414 -8.08 -1.10 -18.58
N ALA A 415 -8.70 -2.28 -18.44
CA ALA A 415 -9.28 -2.76 -17.20
C ALA A 415 -8.24 -2.94 -16.06
N ILE A 416 -6.96 -3.07 -16.40
CA ILE A 416 -5.84 -3.16 -15.43
C ILE A 416 -5.19 -1.79 -15.20
N GLN A 417 -5.11 -0.93 -16.23
CA GLN A 417 -4.46 0.38 -16.17
C GLN A 417 -5.36 1.48 -15.57
N LEU A 418 -6.69 1.43 -15.74
CA LEU A 418 -7.61 2.40 -15.13
C LEU A 418 -7.54 2.42 -13.58
N PRO A 419 -7.48 1.28 -12.87
CA PRO A 419 -7.19 1.25 -11.43
C PRO A 419 -5.80 1.77 -11.03
N GLN A 420 -4.85 1.87 -11.97
CA GLN A 420 -3.49 2.36 -11.70
C GLN A 420 -3.33 3.86 -11.98
N ALA A 421 -4.06 4.39 -12.97
CA ALA A 421 -4.16 5.83 -13.26
C ALA A 421 -5.13 6.53 -12.31
N HIS A 422 -6.29 5.94 -12.06
CA HIS A 422 -7.25 6.43 -11.09
C HIS A 422 -7.39 5.46 -9.92
N PRO A 423 -6.31 5.21 -9.16
CA PRO A 423 -6.42 4.45 -7.95
C PRO A 423 -7.42 5.18 -7.07
N LYS A 424 -8.42 4.44 -6.60
CA LYS A 424 -9.26 4.91 -5.52
C LYS A 424 -8.33 5.37 -4.39
N LEU A 425 -8.62 6.46 -3.68
CA LEU A 425 -7.80 6.80 -2.49
C LEU A 425 -7.97 5.72 -1.40
N THR A 426 -9.05 4.93 -1.51
CA THR A 426 -9.26 3.64 -0.83
C THR A 426 -8.88 2.42 -1.68
N ALA A 427 -8.05 2.48 -2.73
CA ALA A 427 -7.58 1.29 -3.47
C ALA A 427 -6.43 0.57 -2.76
N LEU A 428 -5.95 1.14 -1.65
CA LEU A 428 -5.22 0.45 -0.59
C LEU A 428 -6.18 -0.21 0.43
N GLN A 429 -7.50 -0.16 0.18
CA GLN A 429 -8.58 -0.73 0.99
C GLN A 429 -9.76 -1.24 0.12
N ASP A 430 -9.81 -2.55 -0.13
CA ASP A 430 -11.08 -3.24 0.15
C ASP A 430 -11.51 -2.73 1.53
N ASN A 431 -12.69 -2.09 1.66
CA ASN A 431 -13.06 -1.46 2.93
C ASN A 431 -13.03 -2.55 4.02
N PRO A 432 -12.01 -2.61 4.90
CA PRO A 432 -11.66 -3.90 5.49
C PRO A 432 -12.78 -4.37 6.45
N LEU A 433 -13.50 -3.38 6.94
CA LEU A 433 -14.64 -3.40 7.83
C LEU A 433 -15.96 -3.85 7.17
N ASP A 434 -16.02 -4.13 5.88
CA ASP A 434 -17.20 -4.78 5.28
C ASP A 434 -17.17 -6.30 5.42
N SER A 435 -16.01 -6.88 5.73
CA SER A 435 -15.87 -8.28 6.14
C SER A 435 -16.10 -8.55 7.64
N VAL A 436 -16.06 -7.51 8.49
CA VAL A 436 -16.11 -7.71 9.96
C VAL A 436 -17.54 -7.83 10.48
N PRO A 437 -17.76 -8.57 11.59
CA PRO A 437 -19.02 -8.58 12.30
C PRO A 437 -19.51 -7.17 12.67
N LYS A 438 -20.78 -6.90 12.33
CA LYS A 438 -21.51 -5.68 12.70
C LYS A 438 -22.70 -6.03 13.61
N THR A 439 -23.18 -5.05 14.37
CA THR A 439 -24.40 -5.12 15.17
C THR A 439 -25.66 -4.99 14.30
N GLU A 440 -26.85 -5.21 14.87
CA GLU A 440 -28.13 -4.88 14.20
C GLU A 440 -28.25 -3.38 13.86
N SER A 441 -27.56 -2.52 14.62
CA SER A 441 -27.44 -1.07 14.34
C SER A 441 -26.34 -0.70 13.34
N GLY A 442 -25.63 -1.69 12.75
CA GLY A 442 -24.57 -1.48 11.77
C GLY A 442 -23.21 -1.06 12.33
N ALA A 443 -23.06 -0.95 13.65
CA ALA A 443 -21.80 -0.65 14.32
C ALA A 443 -20.83 -1.83 14.24
N ILE A 444 -19.51 -1.60 14.22
CA ILE A 444 -18.52 -2.67 14.27
C ILE A 444 -18.56 -3.35 15.63
N ASP A 445 -18.71 -4.68 15.64
CA ASP A 445 -18.86 -5.45 16.87
C ASP A 445 -17.51 -6.01 17.35
N LEU A 446 -16.78 -5.20 18.12
CA LEU A 446 -15.52 -5.62 18.75
C LEU A 446 -15.73 -6.54 19.96
N THR A 447 -16.97 -6.93 20.31
CA THR A 447 -17.20 -8.05 21.25
C THR A 447 -16.87 -9.41 20.62
N LYS A 448 -16.85 -9.47 19.27
CA LYS A 448 -16.45 -10.63 18.47
C LYS A 448 -14.97 -10.59 18.02
N ALA A 449 -14.19 -9.60 18.48
CA ALA A 449 -12.78 -9.44 18.17
C ALA A 449 -11.88 -9.84 19.36
N GLU A 450 -10.72 -10.42 19.07
CA GLU A 450 -9.67 -10.67 20.06
C GLU A 450 -8.93 -9.37 20.39
N ARG A 451 -8.77 -9.05 21.68
CA ARG A 451 -7.97 -7.92 22.17
C ARG A 451 -6.50 -8.32 22.25
N ILE A 452 -5.80 -8.31 21.12
CA ILE A 452 -4.45 -8.86 20.97
C ILE A 452 -3.35 -8.07 21.71
N ALA A 453 -3.50 -6.76 21.89
CA ALA A 453 -2.51 -5.93 22.59
C ALA A 453 -3.09 -4.59 23.08
N GLU A 454 -2.31 -3.88 23.90
CA GLU A 454 -2.59 -2.53 24.36
C GLU A 454 -1.29 -1.70 24.37
N GLY A 455 -1.35 -0.49 23.82
CA GLY A 455 -0.27 0.49 23.85
C GLY A 455 -0.65 1.75 24.62
N GLY A 456 0.26 2.74 24.66
CA GLY A 456 0.01 4.02 25.35
C GLY A 456 -1.17 4.81 24.78
N THR A 457 -1.31 4.84 23.46
CA THR A 457 -2.34 5.62 22.74
C THR A 457 -3.49 4.79 22.15
N HIS A 458 -3.33 3.47 22.01
CA HIS A 458 -4.27 2.60 21.30
C HIS A 458 -4.53 1.27 22.03
N ILE A 459 -5.68 0.65 21.75
CA ILE A 459 -5.98 -0.75 22.09
C ILE A 459 -6.15 -1.52 20.77
N LEU A 460 -5.47 -2.65 20.62
CA LEU A 460 -5.44 -3.41 19.38
C LEU A 460 -6.44 -4.57 19.42
N TYR A 461 -7.33 -4.58 18.43
CA TYR A 461 -8.33 -5.61 18.21
C TYR A 461 -8.12 -6.29 16.85
N ARG A 462 -8.36 -7.60 16.79
CA ARG A 462 -8.28 -8.40 15.57
C ARG A 462 -9.43 -9.39 15.48
N PHE A 463 -10.03 -9.53 14.31
CA PHE A 463 -10.86 -10.69 13.97
C PHE A 463 -9.97 -11.79 13.35
N PRO A 464 -10.19 -13.10 13.62
CA PRO A 464 -9.24 -14.16 13.24
C PRO A 464 -8.82 -14.11 11.76
N GLU A 465 -9.79 -14.02 10.85
CA GLU A 465 -9.58 -14.03 9.40
C GLU A 465 -9.33 -12.64 8.78
N ALA A 466 -9.33 -11.56 9.58
CA ALA A 466 -9.11 -10.21 9.05
C ALA A 466 -7.64 -10.02 8.62
N PRO A 467 -7.36 -9.55 7.39
CA PRO A 467 -6.00 -9.25 6.92
C PRO A 467 -5.43 -7.93 7.49
N PHE A 468 -5.90 -7.48 8.65
CA PHE A 468 -5.60 -6.19 9.26
C PHE A 468 -5.85 -6.21 10.78
N VAL A 469 -5.39 -5.15 11.47
CA VAL A 469 -5.62 -4.88 12.90
C VAL A 469 -6.37 -3.56 13.04
N ILE A 470 -7.32 -3.51 13.98
CA ILE A 470 -8.05 -2.29 14.35
C ILE A 470 -7.39 -1.71 15.62
N LYS A 471 -6.77 -0.54 15.50
CA LYS A 471 -6.20 0.24 16.60
C LYS A 471 -7.24 1.25 17.10
N VAL A 472 -7.95 0.90 18.18
CA VAL A 472 -8.92 1.79 18.83
C VAL A 472 -8.18 2.91 19.55
N MET A 473 -8.43 4.18 19.21
CA MET A 473 -7.73 5.34 19.79
C MET A 473 -8.26 5.66 21.20
N LYS A 474 -7.38 5.68 22.22
CA LYS A 474 -7.78 5.87 23.62
C LYS A 474 -8.37 7.27 23.91
N GLN A 475 -7.84 8.30 23.28
CA GLN A 475 -8.29 9.70 23.46
C GLN A 475 -9.55 10.04 22.64
N ASN A 476 -9.94 9.19 21.69
CA ASN A 476 -11.06 9.41 20.78
C ASN A 476 -11.08 10.80 20.08
N PRO A 477 -10.02 11.18 19.34
CA PRO A 477 -9.92 12.49 18.69
C PRO A 477 -11.10 12.77 17.76
N ASN A 478 -11.48 14.05 17.66
CA ASN A 478 -12.56 14.50 16.80
C ASN A 478 -12.13 14.53 15.31
N PRO A 479 -13.07 14.57 14.34
CA PRO A 479 -12.73 14.46 12.92
C PRO A 479 -11.70 15.48 12.40
N LYS A 480 -11.60 16.69 12.99
CA LYS A 480 -10.57 17.67 12.60
C LYS A 480 -9.18 17.31 13.13
N GLU A 481 -9.09 16.78 14.34
CA GLU A 481 -7.83 16.27 14.89
C GLU A 481 -7.34 15.05 14.10
N LEU A 482 -8.29 14.26 13.59
CA LEU A 482 -8.03 13.14 12.69
C LEU A 482 -7.54 13.61 11.32
N GLU A 483 -8.19 14.61 10.70
CA GLU A 483 -7.77 15.23 9.44
C GLU A 483 -6.35 15.83 9.54
N GLU A 484 -6.02 16.50 10.64
CA GLU A 484 -4.67 17.02 10.92
C GLU A 484 -3.64 15.92 11.20
N LEU A 485 -4.06 14.75 11.68
CA LEU A 485 -3.20 13.58 11.81
C LEU A 485 -2.91 12.93 10.44
N GLU A 486 -3.92 12.80 9.58
CA GLU A 486 -3.74 12.30 8.22
C GLU A 486 -2.83 13.19 7.37
N LYS A 487 -2.93 14.53 7.50
CA LYS A 487 -1.99 15.47 6.87
C LYS A 487 -0.53 15.21 7.27
N LYS A 488 -0.28 14.90 8.55
CA LYS A 488 1.07 14.56 9.03
C LYS A 488 1.55 13.21 8.48
N TYR A 489 0.67 12.21 8.40
CA TYR A 489 0.99 10.93 7.75
C TYR A 489 1.23 11.07 6.25
N ALA A 490 0.52 11.96 5.54
CA ALA A 490 0.78 12.24 4.13
C ALA A 490 2.20 12.82 3.92
N VAL A 491 2.67 13.70 4.81
CA VAL A 491 4.06 14.20 4.78
C VAL A 491 5.06 13.07 5.12
N LEU A 492 4.76 12.20 6.10
CA LEU A 492 5.58 11.03 6.40
C LEU A 492 5.76 10.14 5.16
N TYR A 493 4.65 9.79 4.50
CA TYR A 493 4.63 8.95 3.30
C TYR A 493 5.43 9.60 2.16
N ALA A 494 5.25 10.90 1.92
CA ALA A 494 6.04 11.64 0.91
C ALA A 494 7.54 11.76 1.23
N CYS A 495 7.95 11.66 2.51
CA CYS A 495 9.36 11.69 2.90
C CYS A 495 10.03 10.31 2.88
N PHE A 496 9.27 9.24 3.15
CA PHE A 496 9.78 7.89 3.29
C PHE A 496 9.58 7.00 2.06
N ASP A 497 8.46 7.11 1.34
CA ASP A 497 8.11 6.21 0.21
C ASP A 497 8.71 6.65 -1.14
N LYS A 498 9.97 7.10 -1.12
CA LYS A 498 10.69 7.59 -2.29
C LYS A 498 11.10 6.45 -3.22
N GLU A 499 11.34 6.77 -4.49
CA GLU A 499 11.83 5.80 -5.51
C GLU A 499 10.92 4.57 -5.68
N GLY A 500 9.63 4.69 -5.35
CA GLY A 500 8.67 3.57 -5.33
C GLY A 500 8.85 2.57 -4.18
N LYS A 501 9.85 2.76 -3.31
CA LYS A 501 10.10 1.91 -2.14
C LYS A 501 9.03 2.16 -1.09
N GLN A 502 8.09 1.23 -0.92
CA GLN A 502 7.06 1.32 0.12
C GLN A 502 7.69 1.12 1.52
N ARG A 503 8.13 2.21 2.16
CA ARG A 503 8.80 2.27 3.48
C ARG A 503 7.85 2.54 4.63
N CYS A 504 6.67 3.07 4.39
CA CYS A 504 5.65 3.24 5.41
C CYS A 504 4.63 2.11 5.40
N ILE A 505 4.05 1.85 6.57
CA ILE A 505 2.80 1.11 6.74
C ILE A 505 1.66 2.11 6.55
N ARG A 506 0.64 1.74 5.78
CA ARG A 506 -0.53 2.59 5.53
C ARG A 506 -1.51 2.44 6.69
N GLU A 507 -1.81 3.55 7.37
CA GLU A 507 -2.76 3.58 8.49
C GLU A 507 -3.96 4.46 8.11
N GLN A 508 -5.13 3.85 7.93
CA GLN A 508 -6.37 4.57 7.62
C GLN A 508 -6.99 5.08 8.92
N HIS A 509 -7.15 6.39 9.06
CA HIS A 509 -7.72 6.98 10.27
C HIS A 509 -9.20 7.29 10.03
N ILE A 510 -10.11 6.69 10.81
CA ILE A 510 -11.55 6.84 10.58
C ILE A 510 -12.35 6.85 11.89
N THR A 511 -13.38 7.69 11.97
CA THR A 511 -14.39 7.67 13.04
C THR A 511 -15.58 6.84 12.59
N LEU A 512 -15.95 5.80 13.33
CA LEU A 512 -17.07 4.91 13.02
C LEU A 512 -17.84 4.48 14.27
N PRO A 513 -19.11 4.08 14.16
CA PRO A 513 -19.85 3.47 15.26
C PRO A 513 -19.27 2.10 15.60
N VAL A 514 -18.91 1.89 16.87
CA VAL A 514 -18.27 0.69 17.41
C VAL A 514 -18.94 0.26 18.70
N GLN A 515 -19.22 -1.03 18.85
CA GLN A 515 -19.55 -1.66 20.13
C GLN A 515 -18.29 -2.25 20.77
N LEU A 516 -18.00 -1.83 22.00
CA LEU A 516 -16.91 -2.39 22.82
C LEU A 516 -17.48 -3.36 23.86
N PRO A 517 -16.70 -4.36 24.34
CA PRO A 517 -17.12 -5.26 25.42
C PRO A 517 -17.70 -4.51 26.63
N GLY A 518 -18.97 -4.75 26.94
CA GLY A 518 -19.68 -4.15 28.07
C GLY A 518 -20.04 -2.67 27.92
N LYS A 519 -19.97 -2.08 26.72
CA LYS A 519 -20.32 -0.67 26.46
C LYS A 519 -21.25 -0.57 25.24
N GLU A 520 -22.18 0.39 25.28
CA GLU A 520 -23.12 0.63 24.17
C GLU A 520 -22.40 1.10 22.88
N PRO A 521 -22.97 0.85 21.68
CA PRO A 521 -22.43 1.35 20.43
C PRO A 521 -22.31 2.87 20.42
N ARG A 522 -21.15 3.39 20.02
CA ARG A 522 -20.87 4.83 19.90
C ARG A 522 -19.81 5.11 18.84
N ASP A 523 -19.71 6.34 18.37
CA ASP A 523 -18.66 6.73 17.44
C ASP A 523 -17.27 6.75 18.12
N ILE A 524 -16.33 6.03 17.53
CA ILE A 524 -14.94 5.91 18.00
C ILE A 524 -13.97 6.10 16.84
N ALA A 525 -12.91 6.87 17.07
CA ALA A 525 -11.77 7.01 16.16
C ALA A 525 -10.87 5.77 16.20
N LEU A 526 -10.52 5.27 15.02
CA LEU A 526 -9.78 4.05 14.76
C LEU A 526 -8.61 4.35 13.80
N SER A 527 -7.48 3.67 13.98
CA SER A 527 -6.52 3.42 12.90
C SER A 527 -6.69 1.98 12.41
N ILE A 528 -6.84 1.77 11.10
CA ILE A 528 -6.92 0.45 10.47
C ILE A 528 -5.59 0.18 9.77
N VAL A 529 -4.96 -0.95 10.09
CA VAL A 529 -3.56 -1.22 9.70
C VAL A 529 -3.44 -2.60 9.06
N PRO A 530 -2.98 -2.70 7.80
CA PRO A 530 -2.92 -3.97 7.07
C PRO A 530 -1.84 -4.89 7.63
N TYR A 531 -2.06 -6.20 7.52
CA TYR A 531 -1.09 -7.20 7.95
C TYR A 531 -0.01 -7.39 6.88
N GLU A 532 1.07 -6.62 6.99
CA GLU A 532 2.21 -6.69 6.08
C GLU A 532 3.11 -7.92 6.29
N LYS A 533 3.85 -8.31 5.23
CA LYS A 533 4.83 -9.42 5.28
C LYS A 533 5.93 -9.21 6.33
N CYS A 534 6.31 -7.96 6.61
CA CYS A 534 7.39 -7.64 7.57
C CYS A 534 7.16 -8.26 8.96
N PHE A 535 5.90 -8.28 9.42
CA PHE A 535 5.51 -8.88 10.71
C PHE A 535 5.80 -10.40 10.77
N LYS A 536 5.81 -11.10 9.63
CA LYS A 536 6.12 -12.53 9.50
C LYS A 536 7.61 -12.84 9.23
N SER A 537 8.48 -11.84 9.05
CA SER A 537 9.89 -12.10 8.78
C SER A 537 10.59 -12.78 9.96
N LYS A 538 11.40 -13.80 9.67
CA LYS A 538 12.18 -14.56 10.66
C LYS A 538 13.40 -13.79 11.17
N ILE A 539 13.87 -12.79 10.42
CA ILE A 539 15.02 -11.96 10.78
C ILE A 539 14.55 -10.51 10.78
N LYS A 540 14.17 -10.02 11.96
CA LYS A 540 13.66 -8.67 12.18
C LYS A 540 14.09 -8.12 13.54
N PHE A 541 14.10 -6.80 13.69
CA PHE A 541 14.28 -6.10 14.96
C PHE A 541 13.62 -4.72 14.93
N ASP A 542 13.08 -4.31 16.07
CA ASP A 542 12.59 -2.94 16.25
C ASP A 542 13.76 -1.98 16.44
N PHE A 543 13.73 -0.84 15.74
CA PHE A 543 14.43 0.35 16.18
C PHE A 543 13.63 0.94 17.35
N LYS A 544 13.85 0.38 18.54
CA LYS A 544 13.17 0.76 19.78
C LYS A 544 14.16 1.26 20.82
N ILE A 545 13.82 2.38 21.43
CA ILE A 545 14.57 3.04 22.51
C ILE A 545 14.27 2.46 23.90
N GLU A 546 15.21 2.64 24.81
CA GLU A 546 15.02 2.50 26.26
C GLU A 546 15.41 3.81 26.96
N PRO A 547 14.42 4.63 27.40
CA PRO A 547 14.70 5.96 27.95
C PRO A 547 15.44 5.92 29.29
N ALA A 548 16.72 6.27 29.29
CA ALA A 548 17.53 6.45 30.51
C ALA A 548 16.91 7.45 31.51
N GLU A 549 16.11 8.42 31.05
CA GLU A 549 15.36 9.33 31.92
C GLU A 549 14.38 8.57 32.86
N LEU A 550 13.87 7.41 32.45
CA LEU A 550 13.04 6.52 33.27
C LEU A 550 13.86 5.61 34.22
N ASP A 551 15.18 5.80 34.28
CA ASP A 551 16.09 5.00 35.10
C ASP A 551 17.06 5.90 35.91
N PRO A 552 16.63 6.38 37.09
CA PRO A 552 17.49 7.15 38.00
C PRO A 552 18.72 6.39 38.48
N TYR A 553 18.72 5.04 38.49
CA TYR A 553 19.93 4.29 38.81
C TYR A 553 20.99 4.50 37.72
N LEU A 554 20.63 4.40 36.44
CA LEU A 554 21.55 4.67 35.33
C LEU A 554 22.03 6.12 35.32
N THR A 555 21.14 7.10 35.51
CA THR A 555 21.52 8.53 35.46
C THR A 555 22.33 9.00 36.67
N GLU A 556 22.19 8.35 37.83
CA GLU A 556 23.06 8.57 39.00
C GLU A 556 24.43 7.88 38.85
N HIS A 557 24.47 6.58 38.54
CA HIS A 557 25.72 5.83 38.53
C HIS A 557 26.63 6.15 37.34
N ASN A 558 26.04 6.50 36.18
CA ASN A 558 26.77 6.81 34.96
C ASN A 558 26.74 8.31 34.63
N LYS A 559 26.57 9.18 35.63
CA LYS A 559 26.29 10.62 35.48
C LYS A 559 27.26 11.37 34.55
N GLU A 560 28.55 11.04 34.59
CA GLU A 560 29.55 11.67 33.70
C GLU A 560 29.36 11.24 32.23
N LEU A 561 29.13 9.94 31.99
CA LEU A 561 28.84 9.41 30.66
C LEU A 561 27.52 9.95 30.12
N PHE A 562 26.45 9.93 30.93
CA PHE A 562 25.15 10.50 30.55
C PHE A 562 25.25 11.99 30.22
N GLY A 563 26.05 12.76 30.98
CA GLY A 563 26.38 14.14 30.67
C GLY A 563 27.08 14.29 29.32
N LYS A 564 28.19 13.57 29.08
CA LYS A 564 28.94 13.57 27.81
C LYS A 564 28.08 13.14 26.62
N VAL A 565 27.26 12.10 26.76
CA VAL A 565 26.39 11.57 25.70
C VAL A 565 25.32 12.59 25.31
N ASN A 566 24.59 13.17 26.27
CA ASN A 566 23.62 14.24 25.97
C ASN A 566 24.30 15.49 25.38
N LYS A 567 25.47 15.87 25.91
CA LYS A 567 26.24 17.01 25.40
C LYS A 567 26.77 16.80 23.98
N THR A 568 27.00 15.56 23.56
CA THR A 568 27.48 15.24 22.21
C THR A 568 26.35 15.00 21.20
N LEU A 569 25.21 14.47 21.66
CA LEU A 569 24.10 14.04 20.78
C LEU A 569 22.89 14.98 20.75
N ILE A 570 22.78 15.93 21.68
CA ILE A 570 21.67 16.91 21.75
C ILE A 570 22.23 18.35 21.82
N HIS A 571 23.14 18.64 22.73
CA HIS A 571 23.52 20.02 23.06
C HIS A 571 24.67 20.59 22.20
N LYS A 572 24.35 21.35 21.16
CA LYS A 572 25.30 21.75 20.09
C LYS A 572 26.45 22.72 20.47
N ASN A 573 26.50 23.28 21.69
CA ASN A 573 27.33 24.46 21.99
C ASN A 573 28.83 24.23 22.29
N ASP A 574 29.33 22.99 22.41
CA ASP A 574 30.73 22.73 22.78
C ASP A 574 31.39 21.67 21.87
N SER A 575 32.32 22.11 21.02
CA SER A 575 33.06 21.25 20.07
C SER A 575 34.13 20.34 20.69
N GLU A 576 34.28 20.34 22.02
CA GLU A 576 35.26 19.52 22.76
C GLU A 576 34.63 18.31 23.47
N SER A 577 33.30 18.14 23.40
CA SER A 577 32.61 16.99 24.01
C SER A 577 32.61 15.78 23.08
N SER A 578 33.21 14.68 23.52
CA SER A 578 33.12 13.36 22.86
C SER A 578 33.06 12.22 23.89
N PHE A 579 32.44 11.10 23.51
CA PHE A 579 32.36 9.86 24.29
C PHE A 579 32.72 8.66 23.39
N ASP A 580 33.10 7.51 23.97
CA ASP A 580 33.29 6.30 23.17
C ASP A 580 31.92 5.70 22.80
N LEU A 581 31.70 5.46 21.50
CA LEU A 581 30.53 4.76 20.99
C LEU A 581 30.33 3.35 21.58
N ASN A 582 31.40 2.74 22.10
CA ASN A 582 31.34 1.46 22.82
C ASN A 582 30.70 1.57 24.22
N ASP A 583 30.65 2.77 24.82
CA ASP A 583 30.01 3.02 26.13
C ASP A 583 28.51 3.30 25.99
N TYR A 584 28.02 3.65 24.79
CA TYR A 584 26.60 3.96 24.56
C TYR A 584 25.59 2.87 25.01
N PRO A 585 25.87 1.55 24.94
CA PRO A 585 24.98 0.52 25.47
C PRO A 585 24.67 0.64 26.98
N ILE A 586 25.45 1.42 27.74
CA ILE A 586 25.18 1.73 29.15
C ILE A 586 24.02 2.74 29.30
N ILE A 587 23.74 3.53 28.26
CA ILE A 587 22.66 4.52 28.22
C ILE A 587 21.40 3.96 27.54
N ASP A 588 21.55 3.13 26.51
CA ASP A 588 20.44 2.42 25.85
C ASP A 588 20.99 1.11 25.24
N GLU A 589 20.67 -0.04 25.85
CA GLU A 589 21.19 -1.35 25.45
C GLU A 589 20.71 -1.75 24.03
N ARG A 590 19.45 -1.43 23.69
CA ARG A 590 18.86 -1.80 22.39
C ARG A 590 19.53 -1.07 21.24
N ILE A 591 19.64 0.25 21.35
CA ILE A 591 20.33 1.06 20.36
C ILE A 591 21.82 0.70 20.35
N GLY A 592 22.43 0.42 21.51
CA GLY A 592 23.77 -0.16 21.62
C GLY A 592 23.97 -1.44 20.79
N ALA A 593 23.03 -2.37 20.84
CA ALA A 593 23.04 -3.59 20.03
C ALA A 593 22.86 -3.31 18.52
N ILE A 594 22.11 -2.27 18.14
CA ILE A 594 21.99 -1.82 16.75
C ILE A 594 23.32 -1.22 16.26
N LEU A 595 23.99 -0.40 17.07
CA LEU A 595 25.31 0.17 16.75
C LEU A 595 26.36 -0.92 16.46
N GLN A 596 26.36 -2.03 17.22
CA GLN A 596 27.23 -3.18 16.95
C GLN A 596 26.85 -3.96 15.68
N ARG A 597 25.57 -4.01 15.30
CA ARG A 597 25.13 -4.64 14.04
C ARG A 597 25.58 -3.83 12.83
N LEU A 598 25.51 -2.51 12.91
CA LEU A 598 25.98 -1.58 11.87
C LEU A 598 27.49 -1.68 11.59
N GLU A 599 28.30 -2.24 12.49
CA GLU A 599 29.71 -2.55 12.21
C GLU A 599 29.90 -3.82 11.37
N ARG A 600 28.97 -4.77 11.46
CA ARG A 600 29.16 -6.16 11.01
C ARG A 600 28.35 -6.52 9.77
N ASP A 601 27.28 -5.79 9.49
CA ASP A 601 26.42 -6.00 8.32
C ASP A 601 26.39 -4.73 7.45
N PRO A 602 27.16 -4.69 6.34
CA PRO A 602 27.16 -3.56 5.41
C PRO A 602 25.78 -3.29 4.81
N THR A 603 25.01 -4.33 4.48
CA THR A 603 23.68 -4.17 3.87
C THR A 603 22.67 -3.54 4.84
N LEU A 604 22.87 -3.69 6.16
CA LEU A 604 22.10 -2.95 7.15
C LEU A 604 22.54 -1.48 7.26
N ARG A 605 23.81 -1.15 7.01
CA ARG A 605 24.29 0.25 7.03
C ARG A 605 23.56 1.08 5.99
N ASP A 606 23.52 0.61 4.75
CA ASP A 606 22.91 1.36 3.63
C ASP A 606 21.42 1.64 3.89
N VAL A 607 20.70 0.65 4.41
CA VAL A 607 19.28 0.74 4.77
C VAL A 607 19.03 1.63 6.00
N MET A 608 19.98 1.70 6.93
CA MET A 608 19.95 2.66 8.04
C MET A 608 20.29 4.08 7.59
N VAL A 609 21.21 4.27 6.64
CA VAL A 609 21.49 5.58 6.00
C VAL A 609 20.25 6.09 5.28
N GLU A 610 19.52 5.23 4.56
CA GLU A 610 18.23 5.58 3.95
C GLU A 610 17.21 6.04 5.01
N PHE A 611 16.97 5.23 6.05
CA PHE A 611 16.04 5.54 7.14
C PHE A 611 16.35 6.88 7.83
N LEU A 612 17.60 7.11 8.27
CA LEU A 612 18.00 8.33 8.97
C LEU A 612 17.91 9.56 8.05
N THR A 613 18.15 9.41 6.75
CA THR A 613 18.01 10.50 5.77
C THR A 613 16.55 10.84 5.50
N HIS A 614 15.67 9.83 5.41
CA HIS A 614 14.22 10.05 5.25
C HIS A 614 13.59 10.65 6.51
N TYR A 615 14.06 10.26 7.71
CA TYR A 615 13.67 10.91 8.97
C TYR A 615 14.16 12.37 9.01
N ARG A 616 15.41 12.67 8.65
CA ARG A 616 15.91 14.08 8.66
C ARG A 616 15.03 15.00 7.79
N ASP A 617 14.66 14.54 6.60
CA ASP A 617 13.74 15.24 5.70
C ASP A 617 12.32 15.42 6.30
N PHE A 618 11.76 14.35 6.89
CA PHE A 618 10.46 14.42 7.59
C PHE A 618 10.49 15.40 8.77
N TYR A 619 11.54 15.37 9.59
CA TYR A 619 11.71 16.27 10.72
C TYR A 619 11.85 17.73 10.25
N GLN A 620 12.69 18.00 9.25
CA GLN A 620 12.87 19.35 8.69
C GLN A 620 11.57 19.95 8.11
N LYS A 621 10.65 19.11 7.63
CA LYS A 621 9.34 19.53 7.10
C LYS A 621 8.24 19.72 8.15
N THR A 622 8.37 19.12 9.33
CA THR A 622 7.25 19.00 10.31
C THR A 622 7.58 19.41 11.74
N GLY A 623 8.86 19.38 12.13
CA GLY A 623 9.32 19.45 13.51
C GLY A 623 8.92 18.25 14.39
N ILE A 624 8.35 17.18 13.83
CA ILE A 624 7.83 16.02 14.58
C ILE A 624 8.95 15.03 14.91
N ILE A 625 9.10 14.73 16.20
CA ILE A 625 9.96 13.66 16.71
C ILE A 625 9.16 12.36 16.61
N MET A 626 9.64 11.41 15.81
CA MET A 626 9.02 10.09 15.64
C MET A 626 9.15 9.24 16.90
N ASP A 627 8.05 8.63 17.34
CA ASP A 627 8.02 7.73 18.49
C ASP A 627 8.59 6.34 18.19
N ALA A 628 9.79 6.07 18.69
CA ALA A 628 10.40 4.74 18.68
C ALA A 628 10.04 3.88 19.92
N MET A 629 9.18 4.34 20.83
CA MET A 629 8.84 3.57 22.04
C MET A 629 7.75 2.51 21.79
N GLY A 630 6.90 2.69 20.76
CA GLY A 630 5.93 1.68 20.32
C GLY A 630 6.59 0.40 19.79
N PHE A 631 5.94 -0.74 19.99
CA PHE A 631 6.40 -2.04 19.49
C PHE A 631 6.09 -2.15 17.98
N GLU A 632 7.07 -2.60 17.18
CA GLU A 632 7.01 -2.60 15.70
C GLU A 632 6.65 -1.24 15.04
N ASN A 633 6.83 -0.12 15.76
CA ASN A 633 6.65 1.24 15.21
C ASN A 633 7.66 1.57 14.09
N ILE A 634 8.90 1.08 14.23
CA ILE A 634 9.97 1.23 13.25
C ILE A 634 10.68 -0.12 13.18
N LEU A 635 10.31 -0.93 12.19
CA LEU A 635 10.71 -2.33 12.07
C LEU A 635 11.74 -2.52 10.95
N PHE A 636 12.95 -2.97 11.29
CA PHE A 636 13.95 -3.43 10.32
C PHE A 636 13.83 -4.94 10.14
N PHE A 637 13.79 -5.44 8.91
CA PHE A 637 13.59 -6.87 8.61
C PHE A 637 14.29 -7.28 7.31
N LYS A 638 14.60 -8.57 7.15
CA LYS A 638 14.99 -9.12 5.85
C LYS A 638 13.75 -9.60 5.08
N ASP A 639 13.69 -9.30 3.78
CA ASP A 639 12.61 -9.72 2.88
C ASP A 639 12.75 -11.20 2.45
N ASP A 640 11.87 -11.65 1.54
CA ASP A 640 11.88 -13.02 1.01
C ASP A 640 13.15 -13.37 0.20
N ARG A 641 13.97 -12.38 -0.21
CA ARG A 641 15.29 -12.56 -0.86
C ARG A 641 16.45 -12.53 0.14
N GLY A 642 16.23 -12.03 1.36
CA GLY A 642 17.25 -11.86 2.40
C GLY A 642 17.85 -10.46 2.44
N ASP A 643 17.32 -9.50 1.68
CA ASP A 643 17.78 -8.11 1.67
C ASP A 643 17.17 -7.32 2.84
N TRP A 644 17.94 -6.45 3.48
CA TRP A 644 17.40 -5.61 4.55
C TRP A 644 16.43 -4.57 4.01
N GLN A 645 15.33 -4.40 4.72
CA GLN A 645 14.28 -3.43 4.49
C GLN A 645 13.89 -2.81 5.83
N PHE A 646 13.19 -1.67 5.81
CA PHE A 646 12.55 -1.11 6.99
C PHE A 646 11.10 -0.70 6.70
N LYS A 647 10.27 -0.68 7.75
CA LYS A 647 8.87 -0.26 7.74
C LYS A 647 8.58 0.70 8.91
N VAL A 648 7.88 1.79 8.62
CA VAL A 648 7.50 2.85 9.59
C VAL A 648 5.99 2.88 9.78
N GLY A 649 5.51 2.71 11.01
CA GLY A 649 4.09 2.64 11.40
C GLY A 649 3.62 3.82 12.27
N SER A 650 3.03 3.55 13.44
CA SER A 650 2.39 4.54 14.35
C SER A 650 3.36 5.48 15.09
N VAL A 651 4.24 6.15 14.35
CA VAL A 651 5.30 7.01 14.89
C VAL A 651 4.88 8.43 15.22
N ILE A 652 3.72 8.89 14.73
CA ILE A 652 3.28 10.29 14.87
C ILE A 652 2.48 10.46 16.17
N LYS A 653 2.95 11.39 17.01
CA LYS A 653 2.32 11.81 18.27
C LYS A 653 2.23 13.34 18.34
N HIS A 654 2.06 13.90 19.54
CA HIS A 654 2.19 15.32 19.83
C HIS A 654 3.66 15.80 19.86
N ASP A 655 4.60 14.86 19.95
CA ASP A 655 6.03 15.10 20.14
C ASP A 655 6.66 15.92 19.01
N THR A 656 6.88 17.21 19.25
CA THR A 656 7.57 18.16 18.36
C THR A 656 8.81 18.79 19.01
N GLY A 657 9.88 18.99 18.25
CA GLY A 657 11.12 19.58 18.73
C GLY A 657 10.93 20.98 19.33
N LYS A 658 10.04 21.78 18.75
CA LYS A 658 9.66 23.10 19.28
C LYS A 658 9.11 23.01 20.70
N TYR A 659 8.11 22.15 20.94
CA TYR A 659 7.50 22.03 22.27
C TYR A 659 8.46 21.36 23.27
N THR A 660 9.35 20.46 22.83
CA THR A 660 10.45 19.95 23.66
C THR A 660 11.36 21.08 24.14
N ASN A 661 11.74 22.03 23.27
CA ASN A 661 12.48 23.22 23.68
C ASN A 661 11.68 24.07 24.68
N GLU A 662 10.42 24.41 24.38
CA GLU A 662 9.56 25.21 25.28
C GLU A 662 9.38 24.56 26.67
N LEU A 663 9.34 23.22 26.75
CA LEU A 663 9.26 22.45 27.99
C LEU A 663 10.58 22.46 28.77
N PHE A 664 11.72 22.24 28.11
CA PHE A 664 13.02 22.23 28.78
C PHE A 664 13.50 23.64 29.15
N ASP A 665 13.18 24.68 28.38
CA ASP A 665 13.35 26.07 28.76
C ASP A 665 12.59 26.38 30.07
N ALA A 666 11.36 25.86 30.21
CA ALA A 666 10.58 26.03 31.44
C ALA A 666 11.23 25.34 32.66
N LEU A 667 11.71 24.10 32.50
CA LEU A 667 12.44 23.35 33.54
C LEU A 667 13.78 24.02 33.92
N HIS A 668 14.49 24.57 32.95
CA HIS A 668 15.78 25.24 33.13
C HIS A 668 15.62 26.51 34.00
N HIS A 669 14.62 27.34 33.68
CA HIS A 669 14.29 28.55 34.43
C HIS A 669 13.54 28.27 35.75
N GLY A 670 13.34 27.00 36.13
CA GLY A 670 12.70 26.62 37.39
C GLY A 670 11.21 26.90 37.46
N MET A 671 10.52 26.99 36.31
CA MET A 671 9.06 27.08 36.27
C MET A 671 8.43 25.75 36.65
N ASN A 672 7.26 25.79 37.31
CA ASN A 672 6.57 24.58 37.75
C ASN A 672 5.91 23.87 36.56
N VAL A 673 6.50 22.74 36.14
CA VAL A 673 6.01 21.89 35.06
C VAL A 673 5.32 20.66 35.63
N ASP A 674 4.07 20.44 35.23
CA ASP A 674 3.30 19.23 35.55
C ASP A 674 3.79 18.05 34.68
N LEU A 675 4.70 17.24 35.22
CA LEU A 675 5.22 16.05 34.54
C LEU A 675 4.25 14.84 34.58
N ASP A 676 3.10 14.95 35.26
CA ASP A 676 2.07 13.91 35.29
C ASP A 676 1.07 14.11 34.14
N ASN A 677 1.08 15.28 33.50
CA ASN A 677 0.43 15.50 32.21
C ASN A 677 1.08 14.63 31.12
N PHE A 678 0.26 13.83 30.43
CA PHE A 678 0.70 12.89 29.39
C PHE A 678 1.60 13.52 28.31
N VAL A 679 1.33 14.75 27.87
CA VAL A 679 2.14 15.41 26.82
C VAL A 679 3.48 15.86 27.37
N ASN A 680 3.50 16.49 28.56
CA ASN A 680 4.75 16.84 29.23
C ASN A 680 5.59 15.59 29.52
N PHE A 681 4.97 14.46 29.85
CA PHE A 681 5.64 13.18 30.06
C PHE A 681 6.30 12.64 28.77
N THR A 682 5.60 12.59 27.62
CA THR A 682 6.23 12.10 26.38
C THR A 682 7.39 12.99 25.94
N HIS A 683 7.25 14.31 26.10
CA HIS A 683 8.30 15.27 25.79
C HIS A 683 9.49 15.23 26.78
N ALA A 684 9.25 15.06 28.08
CA ALA A 684 10.32 15.03 29.08
C ALA A 684 11.12 13.71 29.06
N TYR A 685 10.45 12.57 28.87
CA TYR A 685 11.07 11.25 28.97
C TYR A 685 11.37 10.58 27.62
N PHE A 686 10.53 10.72 26.59
CA PHE A 686 10.73 10.02 25.30
C PHE A 686 11.46 10.84 24.25
N SER A 687 11.18 12.14 24.12
CA SER A 687 11.86 12.98 23.12
C SER A 687 13.39 12.99 23.23
N PRO A 688 14.02 13.12 24.42
CA PRO A 688 15.48 13.11 24.54
C PRO A 688 16.10 11.77 24.08
N ALA A 689 15.47 10.65 24.47
CA ALA A 689 15.89 9.31 24.09
C ALA A 689 15.74 9.05 22.58
N ASN A 690 14.61 9.47 21.98
CA ASN A 690 14.41 9.41 20.52
C ASN A 690 15.51 10.19 19.76
N ILE A 691 15.84 11.41 20.21
CA ILE A 691 16.89 12.26 19.60
C ILE A 691 18.26 11.58 19.70
N ARG A 692 18.66 11.12 20.90
CA ARG A 692 19.94 10.42 21.08
C ARG A 692 20.05 9.20 20.18
N ALA A 693 19.00 8.39 20.10
CA ALA A 693 19.00 7.14 19.35
C ALA A 693 19.30 7.33 17.85
N VAL A 694 18.66 8.31 17.20
CA VAL A 694 18.95 8.60 15.79
C VAL A 694 20.27 9.33 15.59
N ASN A 695 20.64 10.24 16.49
CA ASN A 695 21.89 10.99 16.37
C ASN A 695 23.13 10.12 16.62
N VAL A 696 23.07 9.12 17.52
CA VAL A 696 24.18 8.18 17.71
C VAL A 696 24.33 7.24 16.51
N CYS A 697 23.23 6.82 15.88
CA CYS A 697 23.28 6.01 14.67
C CYS A 697 23.81 6.82 13.48
N ALA A 698 23.44 8.10 13.36
CA ALA A 698 24.03 9.02 12.39
C ALA A 698 25.54 9.18 12.62
N MET A 699 25.97 9.43 13.87
CA MET A 699 27.38 9.57 14.23
C MET A 699 28.19 8.29 13.92
N LYS A 700 27.64 7.09 14.19
CA LYS A 700 28.25 5.79 13.88
C LYS A 700 28.39 5.53 12.37
N LEU A 701 27.57 6.20 11.55
CA LEU A 701 27.57 6.10 10.09
C LEU A 701 28.31 7.24 9.40
N GLY A 702 28.80 8.25 10.15
CA GLY A 702 29.47 9.43 9.58
C GLY A 702 28.50 10.43 8.93
N LEU A 703 27.24 10.45 9.37
CA LEU A 703 26.20 11.37 8.90
C LEU A 703 26.04 12.55 9.87
N GLU A 704 25.59 13.69 9.34
CA GLU A 704 25.04 14.79 10.13
C GLU A 704 23.91 14.30 11.08
N PRO A 705 23.67 14.96 12.23
CA PRO A 705 22.54 14.65 13.10
C PRO A 705 21.19 14.66 12.34
N VAL A 706 20.23 13.88 12.83
CA VAL A 706 18.86 13.84 12.28
C VAL A 706 18.02 14.98 12.88
N ILE A 707 18.25 15.28 14.16
CA ILE A 707 17.64 16.40 14.90
C ILE A 707 18.78 17.21 15.53
N HIS A 708 18.83 18.53 15.32
CA HIS A 708 20.00 19.37 15.68
C HIS A 708 19.67 20.74 16.26
N ASP A 709 18.38 21.03 16.47
CA ASP A 709 17.80 22.31 16.89
C ASP A 709 16.98 22.18 18.19
N VAL A 710 16.88 20.96 18.74
CA VAL A 710 16.42 20.72 20.10
C VAL A 710 17.61 20.84 21.06
N ILE A 711 17.50 21.69 22.07
CA ILE A 711 18.57 21.99 23.03
C ILE A 711 18.09 21.65 24.43
N ILE A 712 18.83 20.78 25.12
CA ILE A 712 18.51 20.31 26.47
C ILE A 712 19.79 20.33 27.31
N ASP A 713 19.73 20.72 28.58
CA ASP A 713 20.82 20.50 29.54
C ASP A 713 20.68 19.12 30.22
N SER A 714 21.78 18.38 30.26
CA SER A 714 22.00 17.22 31.12
C SER A 714 21.51 17.37 32.57
N GLN A 715 21.58 18.57 33.14
CA GLN A 715 21.10 18.86 34.49
C GLN A 715 19.58 18.80 34.59
N ASP A 716 18.86 19.25 33.57
CA ASP A 716 17.39 19.23 33.53
C ASP A 716 16.87 17.81 33.30
N LEU A 717 17.55 17.01 32.47
CA LEU A 717 17.28 15.56 32.36
C LEU A 717 17.49 14.83 33.69
N PHE A 718 18.50 15.22 34.47
CA PHE A 718 18.71 14.68 35.81
C PHE A 718 17.59 15.09 36.78
N LYS A 719 17.09 16.34 36.72
CA LYS A 719 15.88 16.77 37.49
C LYS A 719 14.66 15.93 37.10
N VAL A 720 14.41 15.72 35.81
CA VAL A 720 13.29 14.92 35.28
C VAL A 720 13.35 13.48 35.80
N SER A 721 14.50 12.80 35.70
CA SER A 721 14.64 11.42 36.19
C SER A 721 14.39 11.28 37.70
N GLN A 722 14.69 12.32 38.48
CA GLN A 722 14.43 12.35 39.92
C GLN A 722 12.98 12.71 40.29
N ALA A 723 12.17 13.23 39.34
CA ALA A 723 10.76 13.59 39.52
C ALA A 723 9.78 12.43 39.30
N LEU A 724 10.29 11.24 38.96
CA LEU A 724 9.56 9.97 39.00
C LEU A 724 9.01 9.69 40.42
N SER A 725 7.90 8.98 40.51
CA SER A 725 7.27 8.65 41.77
C SER A 725 8.15 7.68 42.58
N ILE A 726 7.94 7.62 43.89
CA ILE A 726 8.80 6.84 44.77
C ILE A 726 8.81 5.34 44.37
N PRO A 727 7.66 4.69 44.06
CA PRO A 727 7.63 3.37 43.42
C PRO A 727 8.30 3.26 42.05
N GLU A 728 8.17 4.27 41.17
CA GLU A 728 8.84 4.29 39.86
C GLU A 728 10.37 4.27 40.03
N ARG A 729 10.91 5.11 40.94
CA ARG A 729 12.33 5.12 41.31
C ARG A 729 12.76 3.79 41.92
N MET A 730 11.98 3.22 42.86
CA MET A 730 12.25 1.90 43.44
C MET A 730 12.33 0.79 42.39
N LEU A 731 11.52 0.84 41.33
CA LEU A 731 11.56 -0.12 40.24
C LEU A 731 12.84 -0.01 39.39
N ALA A 732 13.38 1.19 39.17
CA ALA A 732 14.68 1.34 38.52
C ALA A 732 15.79 0.66 39.33
N TYR A 733 15.92 0.98 40.62
CA TYR A 733 16.88 0.30 41.51
C TYR A 733 16.67 -1.23 41.57
N ALA A 734 15.43 -1.71 41.50
CA ALA A 734 15.11 -3.15 41.46
C ALA A 734 15.63 -3.84 40.20
N ARG A 735 15.53 -3.20 39.02
CA ARG A 735 16.00 -3.76 37.74
C ARG A 735 17.51 -4.01 37.74
N HIS A 736 18.28 -3.17 38.43
CA HIS A 736 19.74 -3.30 38.59
C HIS A 736 20.15 -4.10 39.84
N GLY A 737 19.19 -4.59 40.62
CA GLY A 737 19.43 -5.47 41.77
C GLY A 737 19.81 -4.76 43.09
N ASP A 738 19.61 -3.44 43.19
CA ASP A 738 19.94 -2.66 44.40
C ASP A 738 18.79 -2.69 45.42
N PHE A 739 18.60 -3.85 46.03
CA PHE A 739 17.54 -4.08 47.03
C PHE A 739 17.80 -3.39 48.37
N GLU A 740 19.05 -3.01 48.67
CA GLU A 740 19.36 -2.20 49.85
C GLU A 740 18.93 -0.74 49.66
N LYS A 741 19.07 -0.17 48.45
CA LYS A 741 18.50 1.16 48.16
C LYS A 741 16.98 1.17 48.16
N ILE A 742 16.31 0.13 47.67
CA ILE A 742 14.84 -0.02 47.81
C ILE A 742 14.45 -0.03 49.29
N LYS A 743 15.20 -0.77 50.12
CA LYS A 743 14.98 -0.88 51.56
C LYS A 743 15.27 0.44 52.30
N GLN A 744 16.21 1.25 51.83
CA GLN A 744 16.38 2.65 52.29
C GLN A 744 15.13 3.48 51.94
N ILE A 745 14.72 3.51 50.67
CA ILE A 745 13.59 4.30 50.17
C ILE A 745 12.28 3.91 50.90
N LEU A 746 12.03 2.62 51.13
CA LEU A 746 10.89 2.10 51.88
C LEU A 746 10.87 2.52 53.36
N GLN A 747 12.01 2.86 53.95
CA GLN A 747 12.11 3.35 55.33
C GLN A 747 11.95 4.87 55.39
N GLU A 748 12.63 5.60 54.49
CA GLU A 748 12.62 7.06 54.43
C GLU A 748 11.23 7.60 54.04
N HIS A 749 10.61 7.03 53.00
CA HIS A 749 9.36 7.52 52.42
C HIS A 749 8.11 6.75 52.88
N LYS A 750 8.17 6.03 54.00
CA LYS A 750 7.09 5.15 54.48
C LYS A 750 5.73 5.86 54.65
N GLY A 751 5.73 7.17 54.92
CA GLY A 751 4.52 7.98 55.08
C GLY A 751 3.93 8.53 53.77
N GLU A 752 4.67 8.48 52.66
CA GLU A 752 4.28 9.01 51.35
C GLU A 752 3.79 7.89 50.41
N LEU A 753 4.29 6.67 50.60
CA LEU A 753 3.97 5.50 49.78
C LEU A 753 2.49 5.12 49.88
N SER A 754 1.83 5.01 48.73
CA SER A 754 0.44 4.56 48.59
C SER A 754 0.23 3.82 47.27
N PHE A 755 -0.89 3.11 47.15
CA PHE A 755 -1.40 2.63 45.87
C PHE A 755 -2.22 3.76 45.23
N SER A 756 -1.60 4.52 44.33
CA SER A 756 -2.25 5.59 43.55
C SER A 756 -2.51 5.16 42.12
N SER A 757 -3.35 5.89 41.37
CA SER A 757 -3.58 5.64 39.94
C SER A 757 -2.35 5.84 39.05
N ARG A 758 -1.33 6.58 39.52
CA ARG A 758 -0.09 6.82 38.75
C ARG A 758 0.83 5.61 38.74
N ASP A 759 0.99 4.93 39.88
CA ASP A 759 2.16 4.08 40.15
C ASP A 759 1.87 2.73 40.83
N PHE A 760 0.60 2.38 41.07
CA PHE A 760 0.18 1.10 41.66
C PHE A 760 0.80 -0.16 41.00
N TRP A 761 1.11 -0.08 39.71
CA TRP A 761 1.66 -1.16 38.89
C TRP A 761 3.13 -1.47 39.23
N ALA A 762 3.91 -0.47 39.66
CA ALA A 762 5.35 -0.62 39.91
C ALA A 762 5.63 -1.61 41.06
N TYR A 763 4.77 -1.63 42.08
CA TYR A 763 4.91 -2.52 43.25
C TYR A 763 4.96 -4.00 42.90
N SER A 764 4.21 -4.43 41.87
CA SER A 764 4.18 -5.81 41.40
C SER A 764 5.47 -6.16 40.65
N LEU A 765 5.93 -5.27 39.78
CA LEU A 765 7.15 -5.47 39.00
C LEU A 765 8.40 -5.53 39.90
N ILE A 766 8.47 -4.71 40.97
CA ILE A 766 9.54 -4.83 41.97
C ILE A 766 9.53 -6.22 42.62
N ALA A 767 8.35 -6.77 42.94
CA ALA A 767 8.23 -8.12 43.50
C ALA A 767 8.66 -9.23 42.50
N ASP A 768 8.63 -8.96 41.20
CA ASP A 768 9.18 -9.84 40.16
C ASP A 768 10.71 -9.69 40.06
N GLU A 769 11.24 -8.47 40.17
CA GLU A 769 12.68 -8.20 40.19
C GLU A 769 13.39 -8.87 41.38
N TYR A 770 12.80 -8.87 42.59
CA TYR A 770 13.30 -9.66 43.73
C TYR A 770 13.50 -11.16 43.36
N ILE A 771 12.62 -11.73 42.54
CA ILE A 771 12.68 -13.13 42.13
C ILE A 771 13.72 -13.33 41.00
N LYS A 772 13.70 -12.43 40.01
CA LYS A 772 14.63 -12.40 38.86
C LYS A 772 16.10 -12.27 39.30
N HIS A 773 16.37 -11.46 40.32
CA HIS A 773 17.68 -11.31 40.95
C HIS A 773 17.94 -12.29 42.12
N ALA A 774 17.20 -13.41 42.17
CA ALA A 774 17.45 -14.53 43.08
C ALA A 774 17.57 -14.17 44.57
N GLN A 775 16.83 -13.15 45.03
CA GLN A 775 16.93 -12.66 46.40
C GLN A 775 16.41 -13.67 47.45
N PRO A 776 16.87 -13.60 48.71
CA PRO A 776 16.38 -14.47 49.78
C PRO A 776 14.86 -14.42 49.93
N PRO A 777 14.17 -15.55 50.18
CA PRO A 777 12.72 -15.57 50.36
C PRO A 777 12.22 -14.58 51.43
N GLU A 778 13.01 -14.36 52.47
CA GLU A 778 12.75 -13.46 53.60
C GLU A 778 12.80 -11.98 53.16
N ALA A 779 13.63 -11.64 52.16
CA ALA A 779 13.73 -10.29 51.62
C ALA A 779 12.46 -9.93 50.82
N LEU A 780 12.01 -10.85 49.95
CA LEU A 780 10.73 -10.71 49.25
C LEU A 780 9.54 -10.74 50.21
N GLN A 781 9.57 -11.57 51.26
CA GLN A 781 8.55 -11.59 52.31
C GLN A 781 8.47 -10.25 53.05
N THR A 782 9.62 -9.65 53.38
CA THR A 782 9.70 -8.33 54.02
C THR A 782 9.10 -7.26 53.11
N TYR A 783 9.49 -7.23 51.83
CA TYR A 783 8.94 -6.33 50.82
C TYR A 783 7.40 -6.46 50.70
N LEU A 784 6.90 -7.66 50.42
CA LEU A 784 5.47 -7.94 50.28
C LEU A 784 4.69 -7.60 51.55
N THR A 785 5.27 -7.81 52.73
CA THR A 785 4.67 -7.42 54.02
C THR A 785 4.49 -5.92 54.12
N ILE A 786 5.52 -5.13 53.84
CA ILE A 786 5.44 -3.66 53.88
C ILE A 786 4.42 -3.15 52.86
N VAL A 787 4.51 -3.60 51.60
CA VAL A 787 3.66 -3.11 50.51
C VAL A 787 2.18 -3.53 50.69
N SER A 788 1.92 -4.71 51.26
CA SER A 788 0.55 -5.13 51.62
C SER A 788 -0.13 -4.20 52.63
N GLN A 789 0.62 -3.43 53.42
CA GLN A 789 0.09 -2.51 54.44
C GLN A 789 -0.12 -1.06 53.95
N LEU A 790 0.38 -0.69 52.77
CA LEU A 790 0.27 0.69 52.25
C LEU A 790 -1.20 1.11 52.00
N PRO A 791 -1.55 2.40 52.23
CA PRO A 791 -2.88 2.93 51.93
C PRO A 791 -3.20 2.90 50.43
N VAL A 792 -4.48 3.04 50.09
CA VAL A 792 -4.99 3.14 48.71
C VAL A 792 -5.60 4.52 48.50
N ILE A 793 -5.24 5.18 47.40
CA ILE A 793 -5.83 6.45 46.94
C ILE A 793 -6.60 6.16 45.65
N LEU A 794 -7.91 6.34 45.68
CA LEU A 794 -8.78 6.04 44.55
C LEU A 794 -8.92 7.27 43.63
N PRO A 795 -8.70 7.15 42.31
CA PRO A 795 -9.05 8.18 41.35
C PRO A 795 -10.57 8.29 41.16
N GLU A 796 -11.03 9.39 40.55
CA GLU A 796 -12.46 9.61 40.25
C GLU A 796 -13.00 8.63 39.19
N ASN A 797 -12.13 8.15 38.28
CA ASN A 797 -12.50 7.16 37.27
C ASN A 797 -12.69 5.77 37.91
N LYS A 798 -13.89 5.22 37.76
CA LYS A 798 -14.27 3.90 38.31
C LYS A 798 -13.51 2.73 37.69
N GLU A 799 -13.07 2.83 36.44
CA GLU A 799 -12.26 1.77 35.81
C GLU A 799 -10.85 1.74 36.41
N ASP A 800 -10.21 2.91 36.56
CA ASP A 800 -8.87 3.03 37.15
C ASP A 800 -8.87 2.70 38.65
N ALA A 801 -9.89 3.18 39.39
CA ALA A 801 -10.08 2.86 40.80
C ALA A 801 -10.24 1.36 41.04
N LYS A 802 -10.80 0.62 40.08
CA LYS A 802 -10.84 -0.85 40.13
C LYS A 802 -9.44 -1.45 39.91
N GLN A 803 -8.66 -0.98 38.93
CA GLN A 803 -7.31 -1.50 38.67
C GLN A 803 -6.36 -1.33 39.87
N VAL A 804 -6.43 -0.18 40.56
CA VAL A 804 -5.67 0.09 41.79
C VAL A 804 -6.09 -0.90 42.89
N CYS A 805 -7.39 -1.13 43.09
CA CYS A 805 -7.91 -2.11 44.05
C CYS A 805 -7.50 -3.56 43.72
N ASP A 806 -7.70 -4.00 42.47
CA ASP A 806 -7.38 -5.35 42.01
C ASP A 806 -5.89 -5.65 42.19
N THR A 807 -5.02 -4.68 41.92
CA THR A 807 -3.56 -4.84 42.12
C THR A 807 -3.18 -4.90 43.61
N LYS A 808 -3.85 -4.12 44.47
CA LYS A 808 -3.68 -4.21 45.93
C LYS A 808 -4.08 -5.59 46.47
N ILE A 809 -5.15 -6.17 45.92
CA ILE A 809 -5.59 -7.54 46.22
C ILE A 809 -4.52 -8.54 45.75
N ALA A 810 -4.07 -8.45 44.50
CA ALA A 810 -3.06 -9.35 43.93
C ALA A 810 -1.73 -9.36 44.72
N ILE A 811 -1.25 -8.20 45.19
CA ILE A 811 -0.08 -8.11 46.09
C ILE A 811 -0.32 -8.84 47.42
N THR A 812 -1.53 -8.70 47.97
CA THR A 812 -1.91 -9.33 49.25
C THR A 812 -2.04 -10.85 49.10
N GLU A 813 -2.59 -11.34 47.99
CA GLU A 813 -2.64 -12.76 47.66
C GLU A 813 -1.24 -13.33 47.40
N ARG A 814 -0.40 -12.63 46.63
CA ARG A 814 1.01 -12.98 46.39
C ARG A 814 1.79 -13.12 47.70
N LYS A 815 1.59 -12.21 48.66
CA LYS A 815 2.12 -12.33 50.03
C LYS A 815 1.64 -13.60 50.71
N ASN A 816 0.32 -13.82 50.76
CA ASN A 816 -0.28 -14.97 51.44
C ASN A 816 0.15 -16.33 50.85
N VAL A 817 0.44 -16.39 49.53
CA VAL A 817 1.02 -17.58 48.87
C VAL A 817 2.50 -17.75 49.22
N HIS A 818 3.27 -16.66 49.26
CA HIS A 818 4.70 -16.68 49.60
C HIS A 818 4.95 -17.07 51.06
N ASP A 819 4.17 -16.53 52.00
CA ASP A 819 4.21 -16.89 53.43
C ASP A 819 3.96 -18.39 53.63
N LYS A 820 2.98 -18.96 52.93
CA LYS A 820 2.68 -20.40 52.97
C LYS A 820 3.85 -21.25 52.43
N LYS A 821 4.55 -20.79 51.40
CA LYS A 821 5.74 -21.49 50.87
C LYS A 821 6.88 -21.51 51.89
N ILE A 822 7.14 -20.38 52.54
CA ILE A 822 8.16 -20.28 53.60
C ILE A 822 7.80 -21.19 54.79
N ALA A 823 6.57 -21.11 55.30
CA ALA A 823 6.11 -21.95 56.41
C ALA A 823 6.21 -23.45 56.09
N LEU A 824 5.79 -23.87 54.89
CA LEU A 824 5.89 -25.26 54.44
C LEU A 824 7.36 -25.72 54.31
N HIS A 825 8.26 -24.85 53.83
CA HIS A 825 9.69 -25.14 53.75
C HIS A 825 10.35 -25.25 55.14
N GLU A 826 9.96 -24.40 56.08
CA GLU A 826 10.36 -24.53 57.49
C GLU A 826 9.89 -25.86 58.09
N GLU A 827 8.65 -26.28 57.85
CA GLU A 827 8.12 -27.57 58.33
C GLU A 827 8.87 -28.76 57.71
N PHE A 828 9.11 -28.77 56.40
CA PHE A 828 9.93 -29.80 55.76
C PHE A 828 11.35 -29.87 56.33
N THR A 829 12.00 -28.71 56.53
CA THR A 829 13.36 -28.62 57.08
C THR A 829 13.42 -29.10 58.55
N LYS A 830 12.38 -28.84 59.34
CA LYS A 830 12.24 -29.35 60.71
C LYS A 830 11.97 -30.87 60.74
N CYS A 831 11.27 -31.41 59.74
CA CYS A 831 10.91 -32.83 59.66
C CYS A 831 12.00 -33.74 59.06
N MET A 832 12.96 -33.22 58.28
CA MET A 832 14.07 -34.01 57.71
C MET A 832 15.45 -33.34 57.88
N PRO A 833 16.06 -33.36 59.10
CA PRO A 833 17.25 -32.56 59.38
C PRO A 833 18.56 -32.99 58.73
N ASP A 834 18.69 -34.23 58.22
CA ASP A 834 20.01 -34.86 58.05
C ASP A 834 20.21 -35.69 56.76
N PHE A 835 19.58 -35.30 55.64
CA PHE A 835 19.66 -36.04 54.37
C PHE A 835 20.96 -35.79 53.56
N LYS A 836 22.12 -36.06 54.17
CA LYS A 836 23.44 -35.87 53.54
C LYS A 836 23.70 -36.87 52.39
N PHE A 837 23.77 -36.37 51.15
CA PHE A 837 23.94 -37.19 49.93
C PHE A 837 25.39 -37.19 49.40
N ARG A 838 25.95 -38.38 49.07
CA ARG A 838 27.34 -38.56 48.56
C ARG A 838 27.53 -38.16 47.07
N ARG A 839 28.74 -37.70 46.73
CA ARG A 839 29.22 -37.24 45.39
C ARG A 839 29.99 -38.32 44.59
N SER A 840 29.98 -38.18 43.26
CA SER A 840 31.13 -38.39 42.35
C SER A 840 31.50 -37.04 41.67
N ILE A 841 32.17 -36.97 40.51
CA ILE A 841 32.41 -35.69 39.78
C ILE A 841 32.20 -35.80 38.25
N SER A 842 31.43 -34.86 37.69
CA SER A 842 31.28 -34.46 36.27
C SER A 842 30.81 -32.98 36.24
N GLY A 843 30.76 -32.22 35.14
CA GLY A 843 31.03 -32.51 33.72
C GLY A 843 31.40 -31.23 32.94
N GLU A 844 30.81 -31.01 31.75
CA GLU A 844 31.11 -29.86 30.85
C GLU A 844 30.16 -28.65 30.99
N ARG A 845 30.40 -27.58 30.21
CA ARG A 845 29.72 -26.26 30.32
C ARG A 845 28.67 -26.02 29.22
N THR A 846 27.49 -25.55 29.64
CA THR A 846 26.58 -24.70 28.84
C THR A 846 25.87 -23.71 29.77
N TYR A 847 25.48 -22.55 29.23
CA TYR A 847 24.66 -21.55 29.93
C TYR A 847 23.20 -21.67 29.46
N GLU A 848 22.26 -21.84 30.39
CA GLU A 848 20.81 -21.70 30.12
C GLU A 848 20.08 -20.97 31.26
N ILE A 849 18.82 -20.61 31.01
CA ILE A 849 18.05 -19.59 31.73
C ILE A 849 17.24 -20.25 32.86
N GLU A 850 17.38 -19.73 34.09
CA GLU A 850 16.82 -20.35 35.29
C GLU A 850 15.72 -19.47 35.95
N THR A 851 14.46 -19.91 35.84
CA THR A 851 13.30 -19.26 36.47
C THR A 851 13.04 -19.75 37.90
N VAL A 852 12.16 -19.03 38.63
CA VAL A 852 11.77 -19.16 40.06
C VAL A 852 12.04 -20.51 40.75
N THR A 853 11.63 -21.63 40.16
CA THR A 853 11.79 -22.99 40.70
C THR A 853 13.26 -23.34 40.97
N HIS A 854 14.16 -22.95 40.07
CA HIS A 854 15.38 -22.19 40.39
C HIS A 854 15.95 -22.29 41.82
N ASN A 855 15.84 -21.17 42.54
CA ASN A 855 16.60 -20.94 43.77
C ASN A 855 16.23 -21.88 44.92
N TYR A 856 15.01 -22.42 44.94
CA TYR A 856 14.61 -23.48 45.86
C TYR A 856 15.42 -24.78 45.65
N LYS A 857 15.73 -25.15 44.40
CA LYS A 857 16.69 -26.24 44.13
C LYS A 857 18.13 -25.84 44.44
N LYS A 858 18.53 -24.58 44.20
CA LYS A 858 19.92 -24.13 44.37
C LYS A 858 20.39 -24.16 45.83
N GLN A 859 19.52 -23.84 46.79
CA GLN A 859 19.80 -24.05 48.23
C GLN A 859 19.91 -25.55 48.61
N LEU A 860 19.20 -26.45 47.91
CA LEU A 860 19.30 -27.90 48.09
C LEU A 860 20.48 -28.55 47.33
N GLN A 861 21.07 -27.87 46.33
CA GLN A 861 22.03 -28.45 45.40
C GLN A 861 23.51 -28.07 45.60
N GLN A 862 23.85 -27.29 46.65
CA GLN A 862 25.27 -27.16 47.06
C GLN A 862 25.92 -28.52 47.43
N THR A 863 25.11 -29.56 47.66
CA THR A 863 25.56 -30.95 47.81
C THR A 863 25.02 -31.90 46.72
N LYS A 864 25.52 -31.81 45.48
CA LYS A 864 25.91 -33.02 44.70
C LYS A 864 26.65 -32.76 43.38
N SER A 865 27.24 -33.84 42.87
CA SER A 865 27.79 -34.03 41.53
C SER A 865 27.82 -35.54 41.27
N ALA A 866 27.44 -35.98 40.06
CA ALA A 866 27.65 -37.29 39.39
C ALA A 866 27.43 -38.63 40.14
N ASP A 867 27.18 -39.80 39.52
CA ASP A 867 26.58 -40.24 38.22
C ASP A 867 26.50 -41.79 38.31
N ALA A 868 25.62 -42.56 37.65
CA ALA A 868 24.42 -42.29 36.83
C ALA A 868 23.31 -43.32 37.24
N HIS A 869 22.65 -44.21 36.47
CA HIS A 869 22.56 -44.58 35.03
C HIS A 869 21.23 -45.38 34.81
N ASP A 870 20.89 -45.73 33.57
CA ASP A 870 19.85 -46.69 33.10
C ASP A 870 18.37 -46.58 33.58
N SER A 871 17.55 -45.98 32.70
CA SER A 871 16.13 -46.32 32.41
C SER A 871 15.05 -46.09 33.50
N PRO A 872 13.76 -46.04 33.12
CA PRO A 872 13.19 -45.08 32.16
C PRO A 872 11.92 -44.36 32.70
N LEU A 873 11.49 -43.31 31.99
CA LEU A 873 10.10 -42.79 31.93
C LEU A 873 9.22 -42.85 33.20
N PHE A 874 9.03 -41.69 33.85
CA PHE A 874 7.70 -41.30 34.33
C PHE A 874 7.52 -39.77 34.24
N THR A 875 6.46 -39.36 33.53
CA THR A 875 5.92 -38.00 33.58
C THR A 875 5.10 -37.80 34.85
N LEU A 876 5.16 -36.60 35.42
CA LEU A 876 4.15 -36.11 36.36
C LEU A 876 4.15 -34.57 36.34
N GLU A 877 3.08 -34.01 35.78
CA GLU A 877 2.80 -32.58 35.78
C GLU A 877 2.04 -32.23 37.07
N GLN A 878 2.54 -31.23 37.83
CA GLN A 878 1.76 -30.28 38.65
C GLN A 878 2.67 -29.19 39.24
#